data_AF-A0A1G8SDN9-F1
#
_entry.id   AF-A0A1G8SDN9-F1
#
_cell.length_a   1.000
_cell.length_b   1.000
_cell.length_c   1.000
_cell.angle_alpha   90.00
_cell.angle_beta   90.00
_cell.angle_gamma   90.00
#
_symmetry.space_group_name_H-M   'P 1'
#
loop_
_entity.id
_entity.type
_entity.pdbx_description
1 polymer ?
#
loop_
_entity_poly.entity_id
_entity_poly.type
_entity_poly.pdbx_seq_one_letter_code
_entity_poly.pdbx_strand_id
1 'polypeptide(L)'
;MSKPYTITFAGDTSLGEGYLSKPNRKKEKERLDKDPFSFFKEVAPFVKQSDYFILNLETVLAENPSGFLEGKQYPNWDSPKRTIDILQKLNVNAVSLANNHTMDYGETTLIDTINELKSADITYFGAGQSHNEAITPAKIEVQGKSQTKNVYVLTGMKASRRYTEDYNFFAKREEAGVNSLNEDRLVRKISSIKEKDPDAIVIVSPHWQGKDYKWVNETEESRSRTFVEAGADFVIAHGTHMANHIEKYKSGIIAYSIGNFVFNSPGRYKKMQAPPYSFIVNLMISESETGWDIRPAFYPIVTDNKKTDFRVRFTTYDESVELFETLNDKQHLGTKEDILKKDGDRYYFDIQQTNDQDLEAFKEEVRQLEQTQNEIDDYLFQYYQKFNQNKSVYQDKAKLELLADIVEKRHMSHKFLKKFERQKIPVTNSLSFQDIMVEKSAMRKLGYRDYAWNIDRKTKAQIFADSIGLRTPKSDHKVYRFDELKGIEGPVVVKPVQSTGSKGVYLIFNNNVIFSAFEGKYLSNWDEIEAEMKDDLNAVKQGQPSKQLVKDEWFVEELILKSPGSTEPPLDYKFYCFYGELLFVLEANRQDSSQFSTWDADGNFIKTGWHDEKARPGVGFSQEDAEITKKASLEIPSPFVRFDMLKGHDGLVFGEATPRPGGFHRFNKKYDRKLGQAYKEAEARLTRDLLRGKKFEAFIKHFKI
;
A
#
# COMPACT_ATOMS: atom_id res chain seq x y z
N MET A 1 33.98 -18.00 1.70
CA MET A 1 32.67 -18.58 2.07
C MET A 1 32.43 -19.80 1.19
N SER A 2 31.77 -20.85 1.69
CA SER A 2 31.38 -22.00 0.84
C SER A 2 30.37 -21.55 -0.21
N LYS A 3 30.38 -22.18 -1.40
CA LYS A 3 29.35 -21.93 -2.42
C LYS A 3 27.96 -22.25 -1.82
N PRO A 4 26.95 -21.37 -1.96
CA PRO A 4 25.60 -21.66 -1.49
C PRO A 4 24.98 -22.83 -2.27
N TYR A 5 24.16 -23.64 -1.61
CA TYR A 5 23.34 -24.65 -2.27
C TYR A 5 22.16 -23.97 -2.96
N THR A 6 21.93 -24.25 -4.23
CA THR A 6 20.93 -23.56 -5.04
C THR A 6 19.78 -24.48 -5.41
N ILE A 7 18.58 -24.16 -4.93
CA ILE A 7 17.32 -24.76 -5.40
C ILE A 7 16.68 -23.82 -6.41
N THR A 8 16.55 -24.26 -7.65
CA THR A 8 15.99 -23.47 -8.74
C THR A 8 14.56 -23.92 -9.03
N PHE A 9 13.65 -22.97 -9.19
CA PHE A 9 12.27 -23.18 -9.61
C PHE A 9 12.06 -22.53 -10.97
N ALA A 10 11.47 -23.28 -11.89
CA ALA A 10 10.98 -22.77 -13.15
C ALA A 10 9.48 -22.99 -13.30
N GLY A 11 8.85 -22.10 -14.07
CA GLY A 11 7.42 -22.08 -14.31
C GLY A 11 6.86 -23.23 -15.13
N ASP A 12 5.67 -22.99 -15.69
CA ASP A 12 4.91 -23.95 -16.47
C ASP A 12 5.70 -24.41 -17.72
N THR A 13 5.87 -25.72 -17.87
CA THR A 13 6.74 -26.32 -18.89
C THR A 13 6.02 -27.39 -19.70
N SER A 14 6.06 -27.25 -21.03
CA SER A 14 5.66 -28.26 -22.02
C SER A 14 6.40 -28.02 -23.33
N LEU A 15 6.92 -29.09 -23.92
CA LEU A 15 7.54 -29.07 -25.26
C LEU A 15 6.50 -28.80 -26.36
N GLY A 16 5.22 -28.98 -26.06
CA GLY A 16 4.07 -28.58 -26.84
C GLY A 16 3.81 -29.45 -28.06
N GLU A 17 4.07 -30.76 -28.04
CA GLU A 17 3.76 -31.62 -29.19
C GLU A 17 2.29 -31.55 -29.59
N GLY A 18 1.40 -31.65 -28.60
CA GLY A 18 -0.04 -31.45 -28.83
C GLY A 18 -0.34 -30.09 -29.49
N TYR A 19 0.28 -29.01 -29.03
CA TYR A 19 0.08 -27.65 -29.58
C TYR A 19 0.68 -27.46 -30.97
N LEU A 20 1.88 -28.00 -31.21
CA LEU A 20 2.67 -27.81 -32.42
C LEU A 20 2.29 -28.78 -33.53
N SER A 21 1.49 -29.82 -33.24
CA SER A 21 0.88 -30.70 -34.25
C SER A 21 -0.07 -29.97 -35.21
N LYS A 22 -0.52 -28.76 -34.86
CA LYS A 22 -1.47 -27.96 -35.66
C LYS A 22 -0.83 -27.47 -36.97
N PRO A 23 -1.58 -27.42 -38.10
CA PRO A 23 -1.01 -27.15 -39.43
C PRO A 23 -0.25 -25.83 -39.60
N ASN A 24 -0.54 -24.82 -38.77
CA ASN A 24 0.06 -23.48 -38.82
C ASN A 24 1.35 -23.33 -37.98
N ARG A 25 1.97 -24.43 -37.55
CA ARG A 25 3.16 -24.45 -36.67
C ARG A 25 4.35 -25.22 -37.25
N LYS A 26 4.46 -25.26 -38.59
CA LYS A 26 5.48 -26.07 -39.29
C LYS A 26 6.91 -25.77 -38.84
N LYS A 27 7.26 -24.49 -38.66
CA LYS A 27 8.61 -24.07 -38.26
C LYS A 27 8.96 -24.55 -36.84
N GLU A 28 8.06 -24.34 -35.89
CA GLU A 28 8.26 -24.74 -34.50
C GLU A 28 8.25 -26.26 -34.34
N LYS A 29 7.37 -26.95 -35.09
CA LYS A 29 7.36 -28.40 -35.17
C LYS A 29 8.67 -28.95 -35.74
N GLU A 30 9.18 -28.37 -36.83
CA GLU A 30 10.48 -28.76 -37.39
C GLU A 30 11.62 -28.57 -36.38
N ARG A 31 11.58 -27.50 -35.57
CA ARG A 31 12.54 -27.30 -34.48
C ARG A 31 12.40 -28.38 -33.40
N LEU A 32 11.19 -28.69 -32.96
CA LEU A 32 10.93 -29.75 -31.99
C LEU A 32 11.41 -31.13 -32.47
N ASP A 33 11.27 -31.40 -33.77
CA ASP A 33 11.66 -32.66 -34.38
C ASP A 33 13.19 -32.76 -34.59
N LYS A 34 13.88 -31.65 -34.88
CA LYS A 34 15.33 -31.62 -35.17
C LYS A 34 16.23 -31.30 -33.98
N ASP A 35 15.87 -30.29 -33.19
CA ASP A 35 16.67 -29.76 -32.07
C ASP A 35 15.74 -29.20 -30.97
N PRO A 36 15.05 -30.07 -30.21
CA PRO A 36 14.15 -29.63 -29.14
C PRO A 36 14.88 -28.91 -28.01
N PHE A 37 16.17 -29.17 -27.79
CA PHE A 37 16.95 -28.50 -26.76
C PHE A 37 17.14 -27.00 -27.08
N SER A 38 17.04 -26.61 -28.36
CA SER A 38 17.15 -25.20 -28.77
C SER A 38 16.10 -24.27 -28.16
N PHE A 39 14.95 -24.77 -27.69
CA PHE A 39 13.96 -23.96 -26.96
C PHE A 39 14.49 -23.43 -25.63
N PHE A 40 15.46 -24.12 -25.03
CA PHE A 40 16.05 -23.83 -23.72
C PHE A 40 17.44 -23.19 -23.81
N LYS A 41 18.00 -23.04 -25.02
CA LYS A 41 19.43 -22.77 -25.22
C LYS A 41 19.97 -21.59 -24.41
N GLU A 42 19.20 -20.50 -24.29
CA GLU A 42 19.65 -19.26 -23.63
C GLU A 42 19.58 -19.35 -22.10
N VAL A 43 18.70 -20.20 -21.54
CA VAL A 43 18.50 -20.37 -20.09
C VAL A 43 19.18 -21.63 -19.55
N ALA A 44 19.45 -22.62 -20.40
CA ALA A 44 20.06 -23.88 -20.01
C ALA A 44 21.41 -23.74 -19.28
N PRO A 45 22.34 -22.86 -19.70
CA PRO A 45 23.60 -22.68 -18.98
C PRO A 45 23.42 -22.20 -17.54
N PHE A 46 22.31 -21.51 -17.23
CA PHE A 46 21.99 -21.04 -15.88
C PHE A 46 21.40 -22.17 -15.04
N VAL A 47 20.30 -22.79 -15.50
CA VAL A 47 19.58 -23.80 -14.70
C VAL A 47 20.39 -25.07 -14.46
N LYS A 48 21.32 -25.42 -15.36
CA LYS A 48 22.23 -26.57 -15.17
C LYS A 48 23.22 -26.40 -14.01
N GLN A 49 23.41 -25.17 -13.51
CA GLN A 49 24.31 -24.90 -12.38
C GLN A 49 23.63 -25.11 -11.01
N SER A 50 22.31 -25.36 -11.02
CA SER A 50 21.52 -25.61 -9.83
C SER A 50 21.92 -26.93 -9.19
N ASP A 51 21.96 -26.97 -7.86
CA ASP A 51 22.18 -28.20 -7.11
C ASP A 51 20.89 -29.03 -7.05
N TYR A 52 19.72 -28.37 -7.09
CA TYR A 52 18.42 -29.01 -7.26
C TYR A 52 17.50 -28.16 -8.16
N PHE A 53 17.00 -28.71 -9.26
CA PHE A 53 16.12 -27.99 -10.20
C PHE A 53 14.70 -28.59 -10.25
N ILE A 54 13.71 -27.71 -10.03
CA ILE A 54 12.28 -28.04 -9.97
C ILE A 54 11.52 -27.23 -11.03
N LEU A 55 10.56 -27.87 -11.70
CA LEU A 55 9.64 -27.16 -12.60
C LEU A 55 8.21 -27.68 -12.52
N ASN A 56 7.25 -26.92 -13.03
CA ASN A 56 5.88 -27.41 -13.22
C ASN A 56 5.76 -28.10 -14.59
N LEU A 57 5.60 -29.42 -14.62
CA LEU A 57 5.44 -30.18 -15.86
C LEU A 57 3.96 -30.19 -16.24
N GLU A 58 3.58 -29.26 -17.10
CA GLU A 58 2.19 -28.96 -17.44
C GLU A 58 1.74 -29.67 -18.72
N THR A 59 1.89 -30.99 -18.68
CA THR A 59 1.56 -31.92 -19.76
C THR A 59 1.46 -33.35 -19.22
N VAL A 60 0.76 -34.22 -19.93
CA VAL A 60 0.98 -35.67 -19.80
C VAL A 60 2.10 -36.15 -20.72
N LEU A 61 2.73 -37.26 -20.37
CA LEU A 61 3.70 -37.95 -21.21
C LEU A 61 3.03 -39.11 -21.94
N ALA A 62 2.88 -38.99 -23.26
CA ALA A 62 2.26 -40.01 -24.10
C ALA A 62 2.69 -39.89 -25.57
N GLU A 63 2.63 -40.98 -26.33
CA GLU A 63 2.91 -40.97 -27.77
C GLU A 63 1.60 -40.86 -28.56
N ASN A 64 1.30 -39.67 -29.09
CA ASN A 64 0.08 -39.39 -29.87
C ASN A 64 -1.20 -39.99 -29.26
N PRO A 65 -1.53 -39.69 -27.99
CA PRO A 65 -2.66 -40.30 -27.31
C PRO A 65 -3.99 -39.99 -28.03
N SER A 66 -4.85 -41.00 -28.11
CA SER A 66 -6.23 -40.87 -28.62
C SER A 66 -7.22 -40.75 -27.47
N GLY A 67 -8.20 -39.85 -27.58
CA GLY A 67 -9.25 -39.69 -26.58
C GLY A 67 -8.75 -38.93 -25.34
N PHE A 68 -9.16 -37.67 -25.24
CA PHE A 68 -8.96 -36.84 -24.05
C PHE A 68 -10.29 -36.72 -23.30
N LEU A 69 -10.24 -36.23 -22.06
CA LEU A 69 -11.43 -36.05 -21.23
C LEU A 69 -12.54 -35.28 -21.98
N GLU A 70 -13.76 -35.79 -21.96
CA GLU A 70 -14.87 -35.21 -22.73
C GLU A 70 -15.09 -33.73 -22.38
N GLY A 71 -15.18 -32.89 -23.41
CA GLY A 71 -15.36 -31.45 -23.23
C GLY A 71 -14.12 -30.70 -22.70
N LYS A 72 -12.96 -31.34 -22.51
CA LYS A 72 -11.71 -30.67 -22.16
C LYS A 72 -11.25 -29.75 -23.28
N GLN A 73 -11.02 -28.49 -22.91
CA GLN A 73 -10.48 -27.49 -23.84
C GLN A 73 -8.96 -27.53 -23.82
N TYR A 74 -8.37 -27.53 -25.02
CA TYR A 74 -6.93 -27.50 -25.25
C TYR A 74 -6.16 -28.67 -24.59
N PRO A 75 -6.51 -29.94 -24.87
CA PRO A 75 -5.75 -31.06 -24.34
C PRO A 75 -4.28 -30.96 -24.78
N ASN A 76 -3.36 -31.31 -23.89
CA ASN A 76 -1.92 -31.22 -24.13
C ASN A 76 -1.20 -32.52 -23.75
N TRP A 77 -0.20 -32.88 -24.56
CA TRP A 77 0.66 -34.04 -24.35
C TRP A 77 2.04 -33.77 -24.97
N ASP A 78 3.05 -34.44 -24.42
CA ASP A 78 4.41 -34.48 -24.93
C ASP A 78 4.95 -35.92 -24.92
N SER A 79 5.85 -36.24 -25.85
CA SER A 79 6.47 -37.55 -25.99
C SER A 79 7.28 -37.85 -24.72
N PRO A 80 7.11 -39.04 -24.11
CA PRO A 80 7.89 -39.46 -22.97
C PRO A 80 9.38 -39.39 -23.26
N LYS A 81 9.83 -40.04 -24.35
CA LYS A 81 11.25 -40.13 -24.69
C LYS A 81 11.90 -38.77 -24.86
N ARG A 82 11.27 -37.86 -25.61
CA ARG A 82 11.83 -36.52 -25.86
C ARG A 82 11.82 -35.68 -24.60
N THR A 83 10.74 -35.73 -23.83
CA THR A 83 10.60 -34.91 -22.62
C THR A 83 11.60 -35.33 -21.56
N ILE A 84 11.72 -36.64 -21.30
CA ILE A 84 12.70 -37.18 -20.34
C ILE A 84 14.14 -36.82 -20.75
N ASP A 85 14.51 -36.96 -22.03
CA ASP A 85 15.83 -36.55 -22.54
C ASP A 85 16.12 -35.06 -22.28
N ILE A 86 15.14 -34.18 -22.48
CA ILE A 86 15.29 -32.75 -22.19
C ILE A 86 15.41 -32.47 -20.69
N LEU A 87 14.56 -33.07 -19.86
CA LEU A 87 14.60 -32.90 -18.41
C LEU A 87 15.97 -33.32 -17.85
N GLN A 88 16.49 -34.48 -18.29
CA GLN A 88 17.83 -34.94 -17.91
C GLN A 88 18.93 -34.02 -18.40
N LYS A 89 18.88 -33.55 -19.66
CA LYS A 89 19.86 -32.58 -20.19
C LYS A 89 19.87 -31.26 -19.43
N LEU A 90 18.74 -30.85 -18.86
CA LEU A 90 18.62 -29.64 -18.04
C LEU A 90 18.98 -29.84 -16.57
N ASN A 91 19.27 -31.09 -16.15
CA ASN A 91 19.49 -31.48 -14.76
C ASN A 91 18.27 -31.24 -13.87
N VAL A 92 17.06 -31.51 -14.37
CA VAL A 92 15.82 -31.44 -13.57
C VAL A 92 15.78 -32.60 -12.57
N ASN A 93 15.62 -32.28 -11.29
CA ASN A 93 15.54 -33.26 -10.21
C ASN A 93 14.10 -33.59 -9.83
N ALA A 94 13.19 -32.61 -9.90
CA ALA A 94 11.80 -32.81 -9.57
C ALA A 94 10.83 -32.06 -10.47
N VAL A 95 9.63 -32.59 -10.63
CA VAL A 95 8.52 -31.95 -11.34
C VAL A 95 7.25 -31.92 -10.51
N SER A 96 6.57 -30.77 -10.51
CA SER A 96 5.19 -30.69 -10.02
C SER A 96 4.23 -31.16 -11.11
N LEU A 97 3.28 -32.00 -10.72
CA LEU A 97 2.16 -32.47 -11.52
C LEU A 97 0.83 -31.92 -10.99
N ALA A 98 0.85 -30.95 -10.08
CA ALA A 98 -0.38 -30.33 -9.56
C ALA A 98 -0.88 -29.21 -10.46
N ASN A 99 -1.19 -29.54 -11.72
CA ASN A 99 -1.66 -28.59 -12.71
C ASN A 99 -2.83 -29.16 -13.50
N ASN A 100 -3.36 -28.33 -14.39
CA ASN A 100 -4.63 -28.54 -15.06
C ASN A 100 -4.52 -29.37 -16.34
N HIS A 101 -3.32 -29.84 -16.70
CA HIS A 101 -3.04 -30.66 -17.88
C HIS A 101 -2.70 -32.12 -17.54
N THR A 102 -2.38 -32.41 -16.27
CA THR A 102 -1.92 -33.72 -15.78
C THR A 102 -2.90 -34.88 -15.96
N MET A 103 -4.20 -34.60 -16.10
CA MET A 103 -5.24 -35.62 -16.30
C MET A 103 -5.96 -35.48 -17.65
N ASP A 104 -5.41 -34.71 -18.60
CA ASP A 104 -6.05 -34.43 -19.89
C ASP A 104 -6.50 -35.68 -20.65
N TYR A 105 -5.77 -36.78 -20.47
CA TYR A 105 -6.00 -38.08 -21.10
C TYR A 105 -6.36 -39.18 -20.09
N GLY A 106 -6.91 -38.78 -18.93
CA GLY A 106 -7.41 -39.68 -17.90
C GLY A 106 -6.33 -40.34 -17.04
N GLU A 107 -6.79 -41.19 -16.11
CA GLU A 107 -6.00 -41.84 -15.07
C GLU A 107 -4.87 -42.73 -15.61
N THR A 108 -5.14 -43.54 -16.63
CA THR A 108 -4.12 -44.42 -17.23
C THR A 108 -2.92 -43.62 -17.71
N THR A 109 -3.14 -42.52 -18.42
CA THR A 109 -2.07 -41.69 -18.97
C THR A 109 -1.30 -40.94 -17.89
N LEU A 110 -1.96 -40.56 -16.79
CA LEU A 110 -1.28 -40.03 -15.60
C LEU A 110 -0.35 -41.09 -14.98
N ILE A 111 -0.84 -42.33 -14.83
CA ILE A 111 -0.04 -43.42 -14.27
C ILE A 111 1.18 -43.70 -15.16
N ASP A 112 1.01 -43.73 -16.47
CA ASP A 112 2.11 -43.88 -17.43
C ASP A 112 3.11 -42.72 -17.29
N THR A 113 2.63 -41.48 -17.19
CA THR A 113 3.47 -40.29 -16.95
C THR A 113 4.32 -40.44 -15.67
N ILE A 114 3.70 -40.90 -14.57
CA ILE A 114 4.40 -41.16 -13.30
C ILE A 114 5.45 -42.27 -13.47
N ASN A 115 5.15 -43.33 -14.20
CA ASN A 115 6.07 -44.44 -14.43
C ASN A 115 7.28 -44.03 -15.27
N GLU A 116 7.09 -43.18 -16.28
CA GLU A 116 8.17 -42.62 -17.09
C GLU A 116 9.11 -41.73 -16.25
N LEU A 117 8.56 -40.88 -15.39
CA LEU A 117 9.33 -40.05 -14.47
C LEU A 117 10.11 -40.89 -13.43
N LYS A 118 9.47 -41.91 -12.85
CA LYS A 118 10.12 -42.86 -11.93
C LYS A 118 11.28 -43.60 -12.61
N SER A 119 11.04 -44.11 -13.81
CA SER A 119 12.06 -44.84 -14.60
C SER A 119 13.28 -43.97 -14.93
N ALA A 120 13.09 -42.66 -14.99
CA ALA A 120 14.13 -41.67 -15.28
C ALA A 120 14.83 -41.09 -14.04
N ASP A 121 14.47 -41.56 -12.83
CA ASP A 121 14.93 -41.01 -11.55
C ASP A 121 14.60 -39.52 -11.36
N ILE A 122 13.45 -39.08 -11.90
CA ILE A 122 12.92 -37.73 -11.72
C ILE A 122 11.83 -37.79 -10.66
N THR A 123 12.03 -37.08 -9.55
CA THR A 123 11.02 -36.98 -8.48
C THR A 123 9.77 -36.28 -9.01
N TYR A 124 8.59 -36.78 -8.67
CA TYR A 124 7.32 -36.10 -8.94
C TYR A 124 6.55 -35.86 -7.65
N PHE A 125 5.71 -34.84 -7.65
CA PHE A 125 4.82 -34.51 -6.54
C PHE A 125 3.58 -33.78 -7.06
N GLY A 126 2.51 -33.74 -6.25
CA GLY A 126 1.27 -33.04 -6.62
C GLY A 126 0.27 -33.83 -7.45
N ALA A 127 0.58 -35.08 -7.80
CA ALA A 127 -0.34 -36.07 -8.34
C ALA A 127 0.13 -37.46 -7.90
N GLY A 128 -0.74 -38.47 -8.00
CA GLY A 128 -0.40 -39.84 -7.59
C GLY A 128 -1.49 -40.82 -7.97
N GLN A 129 -1.25 -42.11 -7.69
CA GLN A 129 -2.20 -43.22 -7.84
C GLN A 129 -3.23 -43.25 -6.70
N SER A 130 -3.03 -42.44 -5.66
CA SER A 130 -3.93 -42.28 -4.52
C SER A 130 -3.85 -40.87 -3.95
N HIS A 131 -4.82 -40.51 -3.12
CA HIS A 131 -4.81 -39.24 -2.39
C HIS A 131 -3.56 -39.07 -1.52
N ASN A 132 -3.12 -40.14 -0.83
CA ASN A 132 -1.96 -40.09 0.05
C ASN A 132 -0.67 -39.81 -0.72
N GLU A 133 -0.51 -40.41 -1.89
CA GLU A 133 0.62 -40.14 -2.77
C GLU A 133 0.56 -38.71 -3.32
N ALA A 134 -0.61 -38.27 -3.81
CA ALA A 134 -0.78 -36.95 -4.39
C ALA A 134 -0.50 -35.80 -3.41
N ILE A 135 -0.80 -35.97 -2.12
CA ILE A 135 -0.53 -34.96 -1.07
C ILE A 135 0.89 -35.02 -0.49
N THR A 136 1.71 -35.99 -0.91
CA THR A 136 3.08 -36.12 -0.40
C THR A 136 3.96 -35.01 -0.97
N PRO A 137 4.60 -34.18 -0.11
CA PRO A 137 5.48 -33.12 -0.58
C PRO A 137 6.80 -33.68 -1.11
N ALA A 138 7.44 -32.94 -2.01
CA ALA A 138 8.85 -33.20 -2.30
C ALA A 138 9.69 -32.82 -1.06
N LYS A 139 10.66 -33.66 -0.71
CA LYS A 139 11.60 -33.43 0.38
C LYS A 139 13.01 -33.34 -0.19
N ILE A 140 13.74 -32.29 0.16
CA ILE A 140 15.12 -32.05 -0.27
C ILE A 140 15.96 -31.85 0.98
N GLU A 141 17.13 -32.48 1.02
CA GLU A 141 18.07 -32.36 2.13
C GLU A 141 19.27 -31.53 1.67
N VAL A 142 19.39 -30.33 2.25
CA VAL A 142 20.48 -29.39 1.93
C VAL A 142 21.59 -29.60 2.94
N GLN A 143 22.76 -30.00 2.46
CA GLN A 143 23.94 -30.25 3.29
C GLN A 143 24.72 -28.96 3.50
N GLY A 144 24.84 -28.55 4.77
CA GLY A 144 25.71 -27.48 5.23
C GLY A 144 27.11 -28.01 5.57
N LYS A 145 27.93 -27.15 6.18
CA LYS A 145 29.22 -27.54 6.74
C LYS A 145 29.08 -28.37 8.01
N SER A 146 28.11 -28.03 8.87
CA SER A 146 27.88 -28.67 10.17
C SER A 146 26.50 -29.28 10.32
N GLN A 147 25.50 -28.79 9.58
CA GLN A 147 24.11 -29.21 9.74
C GLN A 147 23.48 -29.59 8.40
N THR A 148 22.41 -30.39 8.45
CA THR A 148 21.53 -30.64 7.30
C THR A 148 20.23 -29.86 7.50
N LYS A 149 19.78 -29.14 6.47
CA LYS A 149 18.49 -28.43 6.47
C LYS A 149 17.49 -29.18 5.59
N ASN A 150 16.30 -29.44 6.11
CA ASN A 150 15.22 -30.03 5.33
C ASN A 150 14.44 -28.93 4.59
N VAL A 151 14.11 -29.19 3.32
CA VAL A 151 13.21 -28.35 2.52
C VAL A 151 12.02 -29.19 2.07
N TYR A 152 10.81 -28.70 2.31
CA TYR A 152 9.57 -29.34 1.89
C TYR A 152 8.85 -28.46 0.86
N VAL A 153 8.53 -29.04 -0.30
CA VAL A 153 7.73 -28.38 -1.34
C VAL A 153 6.35 -29.01 -1.39
N LEU A 154 5.35 -28.27 -0.90
CA LEU A 154 3.94 -28.63 -0.97
C LEU A 154 3.32 -28.00 -2.22
N THR A 155 2.34 -28.65 -2.82
CA THR A 155 1.64 -28.13 -4.00
C THR A 155 0.18 -28.54 -3.99
N GLY A 156 -0.61 -27.99 -4.93
CA GLY A 156 -1.99 -28.34 -5.17
C GLY A 156 -2.59 -27.45 -6.25
N MET A 157 -3.51 -27.99 -7.05
CA MET A 157 -4.20 -27.24 -8.08
C MET A 157 -5.52 -26.68 -7.55
N LYS A 158 -5.77 -25.39 -7.77
CA LYS A 158 -7.06 -24.77 -7.45
C LYS A 158 -8.23 -25.53 -8.10
N ALA A 159 -9.15 -26.01 -7.26
CA ALA A 159 -10.32 -26.72 -7.72
C ALA A 159 -11.37 -25.79 -8.37
N SER A 160 -12.11 -26.35 -9.32
CA SER A 160 -13.32 -25.74 -9.87
C SER A 160 -14.35 -26.84 -10.13
N ARG A 161 -15.63 -26.48 -10.18
CA ARG A 161 -16.73 -27.42 -10.41
C ARG A 161 -16.46 -28.35 -11.60
N ARG A 162 -16.01 -27.77 -12.72
CA ARG A 162 -15.69 -28.50 -13.96
C ARG A 162 -14.61 -29.57 -13.76
N TYR A 163 -13.54 -29.24 -13.03
CA TYR A 163 -12.46 -30.19 -12.77
C TYR A 163 -12.85 -31.26 -11.73
N THR A 164 -13.72 -30.92 -10.78
CA THR A 164 -14.17 -31.86 -9.76
C THR A 164 -15.26 -32.80 -10.25
N GLU A 165 -16.33 -32.26 -10.84
CA GLU A 165 -17.55 -33.00 -11.19
C GLU A 165 -17.49 -33.59 -12.60
N ASP A 166 -17.07 -32.79 -13.60
CA ASP A 166 -17.14 -33.23 -15.00
C ASP A 166 -15.93 -34.09 -15.39
N TYR A 167 -14.75 -33.78 -14.84
CA TYR A 167 -13.48 -34.41 -15.22
C TYR A 167 -12.97 -35.46 -14.23
N ASN A 168 -13.55 -35.56 -13.04
CA ASN A 168 -13.03 -36.41 -11.96
C ASN A 168 -11.50 -36.27 -11.77
N PHE A 169 -11.00 -35.03 -11.77
CA PHE A 169 -9.58 -34.72 -12.01
C PHE A 169 -8.69 -34.93 -10.77
N PHE A 170 -9.28 -34.98 -9.58
CA PHE A 170 -8.56 -34.98 -8.31
C PHE A 170 -8.46 -36.37 -7.69
N ALA A 171 -7.29 -36.69 -7.14
CA ALA A 171 -7.01 -37.97 -6.50
C ALA A 171 -7.97 -38.23 -5.33
N LYS A 172 -8.56 -39.42 -5.31
CA LYS A 172 -9.36 -39.94 -4.19
C LYS A 172 -8.58 -41.02 -3.47
N ARG A 173 -9.20 -41.64 -2.46
CA ARG A 173 -8.52 -42.56 -1.54
C ARG A 173 -7.67 -43.62 -2.27
N GLU A 174 -8.22 -44.25 -3.30
CA GLU A 174 -7.58 -45.31 -4.09
C GLU A 174 -7.71 -45.05 -5.61
N GLU A 175 -7.95 -43.81 -6.01
CA GLU A 175 -8.07 -43.42 -7.43
C GLU A 175 -6.98 -42.40 -7.75
N ALA A 176 -6.32 -42.58 -8.90
CA ALA A 176 -5.28 -41.65 -9.32
C ALA A 176 -5.85 -40.27 -9.64
N GLY A 177 -5.01 -39.26 -9.50
CA GLY A 177 -5.35 -37.92 -9.93
C GLY A 177 -4.45 -36.86 -9.33
N VAL A 178 -4.88 -35.62 -9.50
CA VAL A 178 -4.15 -34.44 -9.05
C VAL A 178 -4.49 -34.11 -7.61
N ASN A 179 -3.52 -33.59 -6.88
CA ASN A 179 -3.74 -33.01 -5.56
C ASN A 179 -4.56 -31.71 -5.67
N SER A 180 -5.77 -31.71 -5.13
CA SER A 180 -6.58 -30.49 -5.04
C SER A 180 -5.99 -29.51 -4.03
N LEU A 181 -6.02 -28.22 -4.32
CA LEU A 181 -5.63 -27.18 -3.37
C LEU A 181 -6.71 -27.04 -2.28
N ASN A 182 -6.59 -27.83 -1.23
CA ASN A 182 -7.39 -27.71 -0.01
C ASN A 182 -6.60 -26.90 1.03
N GLU A 183 -7.06 -25.69 1.30
CA GLU A 183 -6.39 -24.71 2.17
C GLU A 183 -6.17 -25.26 3.58
N ASP A 184 -7.23 -25.74 4.24
CA ASP A 184 -7.15 -26.30 5.60
C ASP A 184 -6.16 -27.45 5.74
N ARG A 185 -6.13 -28.35 4.74
CA ARG A 185 -5.20 -29.48 4.73
C ARG A 185 -3.76 -29.02 4.56
N LEU A 186 -3.51 -28.05 3.68
CA LEU A 186 -2.18 -27.47 3.51
C LEU A 186 -1.73 -26.74 4.77
N VAL A 187 -2.57 -25.90 5.35
CA VAL A 187 -2.31 -25.21 6.63
C VAL A 187 -1.91 -26.22 7.71
N ARG A 188 -2.73 -27.26 7.94
CA ARG A 188 -2.40 -28.31 8.92
C ARG A 188 -1.09 -29.02 8.61
N LYS A 189 -0.79 -29.28 7.33
CA LYS A 189 0.44 -29.95 6.93
C LYS A 189 1.67 -29.06 7.15
N ILE A 190 1.60 -27.78 6.80
CA ILE A 190 2.65 -26.78 7.02
C ILE A 190 2.94 -26.68 8.52
N SER A 191 1.91 -26.47 9.34
CA SER A 191 2.07 -26.37 10.79
C SER A 191 2.62 -27.66 11.40
N SER A 192 2.18 -28.84 10.94
CA SER A 192 2.73 -30.12 11.40
C SER A 192 4.19 -30.34 11.00
N ILE A 193 4.63 -29.84 9.84
CA ILE A 193 6.04 -29.87 9.45
C ILE A 193 6.84 -28.98 10.39
N LYS A 194 6.44 -27.71 10.56
CA LYS A 194 7.12 -26.76 11.45
C LYS A 194 7.09 -27.16 12.93
N GLU A 195 6.07 -27.87 13.40
CA GLU A 195 6.04 -28.40 14.77
C GLU A 195 7.08 -29.51 14.98
N LYS A 196 7.30 -30.37 13.99
CA LYS A 196 8.26 -31.48 14.06
C LYS A 196 9.69 -31.06 13.75
N ASP A 197 9.84 -30.10 12.86
CA ASP A 197 11.11 -29.54 12.42
C ASP A 197 10.93 -28.02 12.28
N PRO A 198 11.09 -27.25 13.38
CA PRO A 198 10.95 -25.80 13.38
C PRO A 198 11.89 -25.10 12.40
N ASP A 199 13.02 -25.75 12.11
CA ASP A 199 14.05 -25.28 11.21
C ASP A 199 13.81 -25.64 9.75
N ALA A 200 12.83 -26.50 9.41
CA ALA A 200 12.56 -26.86 8.02
C ALA A 200 12.17 -25.64 7.17
N ILE A 201 12.66 -25.58 5.94
CA ILE A 201 12.17 -24.60 4.95
C ILE A 201 10.91 -25.19 4.31
N VAL A 202 9.81 -24.45 4.36
CA VAL A 202 8.52 -24.86 3.81
C VAL A 202 8.13 -23.95 2.66
N ILE A 203 8.02 -24.54 1.48
CA ILE A 203 7.66 -23.87 0.23
C ILE A 203 6.28 -24.39 -0.20
N VAL A 204 5.34 -23.49 -0.49
CA VAL A 204 4.05 -23.85 -1.07
C VAL A 204 4.01 -23.37 -2.52
N SER A 205 3.78 -24.29 -3.46
CA SER A 205 3.78 -24.03 -4.89
C SER A 205 2.41 -24.31 -5.51
N PRO A 206 1.39 -23.47 -5.25
CA PRO A 206 0.03 -23.70 -5.72
C PRO A 206 -0.10 -23.39 -7.21
N HIS A 207 -1.05 -24.05 -7.89
CA HIS A 207 -1.38 -23.76 -9.29
C HIS A 207 -2.77 -23.10 -9.40
N TRP A 208 -2.81 -21.87 -9.92
CA TRP A 208 -4.01 -21.03 -9.96
C TRP A 208 -4.87 -21.26 -11.21
N GLN A 209 -5.42 -22.45 -11.35
CA GLN A 209 -6.31 -22.79 -12.46
C GLN A 209 -7.42 -21.72 -12.69
N GLY A 210 -7.53 -21.26 -13.94
CA GLY A 210 -8.51 -20.27 -14.39
C GLY A 210 -8.06 -18.81 -14.29
N LYS A 211 -6.78 -18.55 -14.03
CA LYS A 211 -6.17 -17.21 -13.93
C LYS A 211 -5.21 -16.89 -15.07
N ASP A 212 -5.36 -17.57 -16.22
CA ASP A 212 -4.51 -17.39 -17.39
C ASP A 212 -4.39 -15.90 -17.78
N TYR A 213 -3.16 -15.39 -17.79
CA TYR A 213 -2.79 -14.02 -18.17
C TYR A 213 -3.52 -12.95 -17.36
N LYS A 214 -3.77 -13.20 -16.07
CA LYS A 214 -4.42 -12.26 -15.15
C LYS A 214 -3.63 -12.11 -13.87
N TRP A 215 -3.67 -10.91 -13.30
CA TRP A 215 -3.32 -10.69 -11.90
C TRP A 215 -4.20 -11.56 -11.00
N VAL A 216 -3.63 -12.10 -9.94
CA VAL A 216 -4.42 -12.80 -8.92
C VAL A 216 -5.39 -11.82 -8.24
N ASN A 217 -6.44 -12.34 -7.59
CA ASN A 217 -7.35 -11.49 -6.82
C ASN A 217 -7.20 -11.75 -5.32
N GLU A 218 -7.97 -11.01 -4.51
CA GLU A 218 -7.97 -11.11 -3.05
C GLU A 218 -8.12 -12.54 -2.51
N THR A 219 -8.78 -13.45 -3.23
CA THR A 219 -8.93 -14.84 -2.81
C THR A 219 -7.61 -15.60 -2.85
N GLU A 220 -6.85 -15.49 -3.94
CA GLU A 220 -5.53 -16.12 -4.05
C GLU A 220 -4.49 -15.39 -3.19
N GLU A 221 -4.64 -14.06 -3.02
CA GLU A 221 -3.85 -13.25 -2.09
C GLU A 221 -4.01 -13.72 -0.65
N SER A 222 -5.25 -13.75 -0.16
CA SER A 222 -5.59 -14.19 1.19
C SER A 222 -5.10 -15.61 1.44
N ARG A 223 -5.34 -16.55 0.51
CA ARG A 223 -4.85 -17.94 0.61
C ARG A 223 -3.36 -18.04 0.78
N SER A 224 -2.59 -17.30 -0.03
CA SER A 224 -1.13 -17.35 0.04
C SER A 224 -0.61 -16.77 1.35
N ARG A 225 -1.25 -15.70 1.84
CA ARG A 225 -0.98 -15.14 3.17
C ARG A 225 -1.29 -16.16 4.27
N THR A 226 -2.42 -16.86 4.22
CA THR A 226 -2.76 -17.94 5.17
C THR A 226 -1.69 -19.03 5.23
N PHE A 227 -1.08 -19.40 4.09
CA PHE A 227 0.02 -20.38 4.08
C PHE A 227 1.26 -19.86 4.81
N VAL A 228 1.62 -18.60 4.60
CA VAL A 228 2.72 -17.96 5.34
C VAL A 228 2.41 -17.88 6.85
N GLU A 229 1.17 -17.55 7.21
CA GLU A 229 0.73 -17.54 8.62
C GLU A 229 0.80 -18.93 9.28
N ALA A 230 0.57 -19.99 8.52
CA ALA A 230 0.71 -21.36 8.98
C ALA A 230 2.18 -21.80 9.17
N GLY A 231 3.13 -21.03 8.63
CA GLY A 231 4.57 -21.27 8.72
C GLY A 231 5.27 -21.49 7.38
N ALA A 232 4.66 -21.21 6.22
CA ALA A 232 5.39 -21.28 4.95
C ALA A 232 6.41 -20.13 4.84
N ASP A 233 7.65 -20.44 4.47
CA ASP A 233 8.71 -19.45 4.25
C ASP A 233 8.60 -18.81 2.85
N PHE A 234 8.13 -19.59 1.88
CA PHE A 234 7.92 -19.13 0.51
C PHE A 234 6.60 -19.66 -0.06
N VAL A 235 5.93 -18.83 -0.84
CA VAL A 235 4.88 -19.25 -1.77
C VAL A 235 5.37 -18.97 -3.19
N ILE A 236 5.56 -20.00 -4.01
CA ILE A 236 6.06 -19.89 -5.39
C ILE A 236 5.02 -20.50 -6.33
N ALA A 237 4.05 -19.69 -6.75
CA ALA A 237 2.87 -20.18 -7.44
C ALA A 237 2.99 -20.25 -8.97
N HIS A 238 2.02 -20.91 -9.60
CA HIS A 238 1.98 -21.24 -11.03
C HIS A 238 0.58 -21.00 -11.65
N GLY A 239 0.45 -21.19 -12.97
CA GLY A 239 -0.86 -21.27 -13.64
C GLY A 239 -1.47 -19.95 -14.10
N THR A 240 -0.84 -18.79 -13.82
CA THR A 240 -1.27 -17.52 -14.46
C THR A 240 -0.55 -17.28 -15.79
N HIS A 241 0.47 -18.10 -16.13
CA HIS A 241 1.29 -17.98 -17.34
C HIS A 241 2.05 -16.64 -17.50
N MET A 242 2.11 -15.80 -16.47
CA MET A 242 2.87 -14.55 -16.43
C MET A 242 3.51 -14.36 -15.04
N ALA A 243 4.55 -13.54 -14.96
CA ALA A 243 5.05 -13.00 -13.71
C ALA A 243 3.92 -12.20 -13.04
N ASN A 244 3.45 -12.68 -11.90
CA ASN A 244 2.51 -11.94 -11.06
C ASN A 244 3.27 -11.09 -10.03
N HIS A 245 2.53 -10.30 -9.24
CA HIS A 245 3.16 -9.49 -8.20
C HIS A 245 3.83 -10.36 -7.12
N ILE A 246 4.82 -9.78 -6.46
CA ILE A 246 5.55 -10.40 -5.37
C ILE A 246 5.26 -9.60 -4.11
N GLU A 247 5.00 -10.27 -3.01
CA GLU A 247 4.71 -9.65 -1.72
C GLU A 247 5.67 -10.17 -0.65
N LYS A 248 6.28 -9.25 0.10
CA LYS A 248 6.87 -9.57 1.40
C LYS A 248 5.74 -9.53 2.43
N TYR A 249 5.38 -10.68 2.99
CA TYR A 249 4.29 -10.77 3.96
C TYR A 249 4.79 -11.41 5.25
N LYS A 250 4.85 -10.64 6.33
CA LYS A 250 5.50 -11.04 7.60
C LYS A 250 6.95 -11.49 7.32
N SER A 251 7.31 -12.71 7.72
CA SER A 251 8.61 -13.33 7.46
C SER A 251 8.70 -14.08 6.13
N GLY A 252 7.58 -14.25 5.41
CA GLY A 252 7.53 -15.02 4.17
C GLY A 252 7.56 -14.16 2.90
N ILE A 253 7.92 -14.79 1.79
CA ILE A 253 7.84 -14.18 0.45
C ILE A 253 6.84 -14.93 -0.40
N ILE A 254 5.93 -14.18 -1.02
CA ILE A 254 4.87 -14.71 -1.88
C ILE A 254 5.11 -14.22 -3.30
N ALA A 255 5.48 -15.12 -4.20
CA ALA A 255 5.42 -14.91 -5.64
C ALA A 255 4.10 -15.50 -6.17
N TYR A 256 3.14 -14.62 -6.44
CA TYR A 256 1.76 -15.02 -6.78
C TYR A 256 1.64 -15.77 -8.09
N SER A 257 2.63 -15.66 -8.97
CA SER A 257 2.91 -16.65 -10.02
C SER A 257 4.26 -16.38 -10.63
N ILE A 258 5.04 -17.41 -10.92
CA ILE A 258 6.30 -17.29 -11.67
C ILE A 258 6.12 -17.46 -13.18
N GLY A 259 4.90 -17.72 -13.64
CA GLY A 259 4.55 -17.78 -15.06
C GLY A 259 5.06 -19.02 -15.80
N ASN A 260 5.29 -18.88 -17.11
CA ASN A 260 5.78 -19.96 -17.94
C ASN A 260 7.31 -20.08 -17.83
N PHE A 261 7.84 -21.28 -18.03
CA PHE A 261 9.25 -21.46 -18.40
C PHE A 261 9.33 -21.64 -19.91
N VAL A 262 9.46 -22.89 -20.40
CA VAL A 262 9.27 -23.20 -21.83
C VAL A 262 7.92 -23.87 -21.99
N PHE A 263 6.95 -23.10 -22.47
CA PHE A 263 5.62 -23.60 -22.82
C PHE A 263 5.37 -23.27 -24.28
N ASN A 264 5.51 -24.24 -25.19
CA ASN A 264 5.51 -24.04 -26.64
C ASN A 264 4.11 -23.80 -27.25
N SER A 265 3.30 -22.99 -26.56
CA SER A 265 2.12 -22.33 -27.13
C SER A 265 2.48 -20.94 -27.64
N PRO A 266 1.72 -20.34 -28.57
CA PRO A 266 2.04 -19.01 -29.13
C PRO A 266 1.95 -17.84 -28.13
N GLY A 267 1.50 -18.08 -26.90
CA GLY A 267 1.19 -17.03 -25.92
C GLY A 267 -0.07 -16.22 -26.24
N ARG A 268 -0.69 -15.66 -25.20
CA ARG A 268 -1.84 -14.75 -25.32
C ARG A 268 -1.58 -13.36 -24.74
N TYR A 269 -0.35 -13.03 -24.38
CA TYR A 269 0.07 -11.79 -23.72
C TYR A 269 -0.54 -10.53 -24.35
N LYS A 270 -0.30 -10.29 -25.66
CA LYS A 270 -0.87 -9.12 -26.38
C LYS A 270 -2.40 -9.08 -26.36
N LYS A 271 -3.06 -10.24 -26.56
CA LYS A 271 -4.54 -10.32 -26.59
C LYS A 271 -5.14 -10.03 -25.22
N MET A 272 -4.46 -10.49 -24.16
CA MET A 272 -4.90 -10.38 -22.77
C MET A 272 -4.37 -9.13 -22.07
N GLN A 273 -3.54 -8.32 -22.75
CA GLN A 273 -2.85 -7.15 -22.19
C GLN A 273 -2.05 -7.51 -20.93
N ALA A 274 -1.40 -8.67 -20.97
CA ALA A 274 -0.58 -9.18 -19.88
C ALA A 274 0.91 -8.95 -20.14
N PRO A 275 1.72 -8.68 -19.11
CA PRO A 275 3.16 -8.57 -19.24
C PRO A 275 3.75 -9.89 -19.79
N PRO A 276 4.63 -9.84 -20.81
CA PRO A 276 5.19 -11.02 -21.49
C PRO A 276 6.37 -11.65 -20.75
N TYR A 277 6.34 -11.56 -19.42
CA TYR A 277 7.46 -11.91 -18.55
C TYR A 277 7.09 -13.05 -17.62
N SER A 278 8.09 -13.78 -17.15
CA SER A 278 7.99 -14.86 -16.16
C SER A 278 9.28 -14.88 -15.35
N PHE A 279 9.38 -15.71 -14.32
CA PHE A 279 10.56 -15.80 -13.46
C PHE A 279 11.14 -17.22 -13.44
N ILE A 280 12.47 -17.29 -13.44
CA ILE A 280 13.22 -18.41 -12.86
C ILE A 280 13.62 -17.97 -11.45
N VAL A 281 13.33 -18.77 -10.42
CA VAL A 281 13.62 -18.41 -9.03
C VAL A 281 14.74 -19.27 -8.49
N ASN A 282 15.84 -18.65 -8.07
CA ASN A 282 16.90 -19.34 -7.36
C ASN A 282 16.78 -19.06 -5.86
N LEU A 283 16.63 -20.10 -5.06
CA LEU A 283 16.80 -20.03 -3.61
C LEU A 283 18.24 -20.44 -3.29
N MET A 284 19.06 -19.46 -2.92
CA MET A 284 20.43 -19.67 -2.47
C MET A 284 20.43 -19.90 -0.98
N ILE A 285 20.81 -21.10 -0.55
CA ILE A 285 20.76 -21.55 0.83
C ILE A 285 22.20 -21.75 1.31
N SER A 286 22.57 -21.08 2.39
CA SER A 286 23.91 -21.18 2.97
C SER A 286 23.90 -21.24 4.48
N GLU A 287 24.77 -22.07 5.05
CA GLU A 287 25.00 -22.12 6.50
C GLU A 287 25.99 -21.02 6.90
N SER A 288 25.62 -20.25 7.91
CA SER A 288 26.39 -19.18 8.57
C SER A 288 26.62 -19.54 10.04
N GLU A 289 27.46 -18.77 10.74
CA GLU A 289 27.74 -18.97 12.16
C GLU A 289 26.49 -18.80 13.05
N THR A 290 25.50 -18.03 12.60
CA THR A 290 24.27 -17.72 13.35
C THR A 290 23.05 -18.51 12.87
N GLY A 291 23.19 -19.43 11.93
CA GLY A 291 22.09 -20.21 11.36
C GLY A 291 22.12 -20.27 9.83
N TRP A 292 20.97 -20.47 9.20
CA TRP A 292 20.85 -20.59 7.74
C TRP A 292 20.38 -19.28 7.11
N ASP A 293 21.10 -18.82 6.10
CA ASP A 293 20.73 -17.68 5.26
C ASP A 293 20.11 -18.19 3.95
N ILE A 294 18.94 -17.66 3.60
CA ILE A 294 18.16 -18.06 2.43
C ILE A 294 17.87 -16.81 1.61
N ARG A 295 18.46 -16.72 0.42
CA ARG A 295 18.31 -15.57 -0.47
C ARG A 295 17.59 -15.97 -1.74
N PRO A 296 16.34 -15.52 -1.96
CA PRO A 296 15.66 -15.73 -3.22
C PRO A 296 16.13 -14.69 -4.25
N ALA A 297 16.38 -15.14 -5.47
CA ALA A 297 16.69 -14.30 -6.60
C ALA A 297 15.73 -14.64 -7.75
N PHE A 298 14.91 -13.66 -8.16
CA PHE A 298 13.93 -13.83 -9.23
C PHE A 298 14.51 -13.32 -10.54
N TYR A 299 14.89 -14.22 -11.43
CA TYR A 299 15.48 -13.90 -12.73
C TYR A 299 14.36 -13.78 -13.78
N PRO A 300 14.04 -12.55 -14.22
CA PRO A 300 13.04 -12.36 -15.26
C PRO A 300 13.47 -12.93 -16.61
N ILE A 301 12.51 -13.58 -17.27
CA ILE A 301 12.63 -14.15 -18.61
C ILE A 301 11.48 -13.66 -19.49
N VAL A 302 11.73 -13.55 -20.79
CA VAL A 302 10.71 -13.22 -21.79
C VAL A 302 10.07 -14.51 -22.29
N THR A 303 8.76 -14.62 -22.16
CA THR A 303 7.99 -15.84 -22.47
C THR A 303 6.93 -15.66 -23.54
N ASP A 304 6.81 -14.46 -24.12
CA ASP A 304 6.09 -14.28 -25.38
C ASP A 304 6.87 -14.92 -26.54
N ASN A 305 6.49 -16.16 -26.87
CA ASN A 305 7.12 -16.95 -27.92
C ASN A 305 7.12 -16.28 -29.31
N LYS A 306 6.24 -15.30 -29.57
CA LYS A 306 6.28 -14.51 -30.81
C LYS A 306 7.39 -13.46 -30.81
N LYS A 307 7.80 -12.98 -29.64
CA LYS A 307 8.94 -12.06 -29.49
C LYS A 307 10.27 -12.81 -29.46
N THR A 308 10.28 -14.01 -28.90
CA THR A 308 11.51 -14.77 -28.67
C THR A 308 11.80 -15.82 -29.75
N ASP A 309 10.95 -15.93 -30.76
CA ASP A 309 10.97 -17.05 -31.71
C ASP A 309 11.02 -18.40 -30.98
N PHE A 310 10.17 -18.58 -29.96
CA PHE A 310 10.11 -19.75 -29.08
C PHE A 310 11.42 -20.08 -28.33
N ARG A 311 12.36 -19.15 -28.20
CA ARG A 311 13.59 -19.36 -27.43
C ARG A 311 13.57 -18.49 -26.18
N VAL A 312 13.12 -19.06 -25.09
CA VAL A 312 13.08 -18.35 -23.79
C VAL A 312 14.46 -17.81 -23.46
N ARG A 313 14.51 -16.54 -23.08
CA ARG A 313 15.74 -15.82 -22.75
C ARG A 313 15.52 -14.92 -21.54
N PHE A 314 16.61 -14.56 -20.87
CA PHE A 314 16.58 -13.50 -19.86
C PHE A 314 16.17 -12.15 -20.49
N THR A 315 15.57 -11.30 -19.67
CA THR A 315 15.26 -9.93 -20.06
C THR A 315 16.54 -9.11 -20.22
N THR A 316 16.48 -8.12 -21.10
CA THR A 316 17.43 -6.99 -21.13
C THR A 316 17.22 -6.08 -19.90
N TYR A 317 18.12 -5.11 -19.69
CA TYR A 317 17.97 -4.14 -18.61
C TYR A 317 16.63 -3.39 -18.69
N ASP A 318 16.29 -2.84 -19.86
CA ASP A 318 15.07 -2.06 -20.05
C ASP A 318 13.81 -2.90 -19.83
N GLU A 319 13.81 -4.15 -20.30
CA GLU A 319 12.71 -5.10 -20.04
C GLU A 319 12.61 -5.47 -18.54
N SER A 320 13.73 -5.56 -17.82
CA SER A 320 13.72 -5.76 -16.37
C SER A 320 13.19 -4.54 -15.62
N VAL A 321 13.51 -3.32 -16.07
CA VAL A 321 12.99 -2.08 -15.50
C VAL A 321 11.49 -1.96 -15.73
N GLU A 322 11.01 -2.23 -16.95
CA GLU A 322 9.57 -2.26 -17.27
C GLU A 322 8.81 -3.24 -16.36
N LEU A 323 9.36 -4.45 -16.17
CA LEU A 323 8.76 -5.42 -15.27
C LEU A 323 8.79 -4.93 -13.81
N PHE A 324 9.90 -4.35 -13.35
CA PHE A 324 10.01 -3.81 -12.00
C PHE A 324 8.95 -2.76 -11.73
N GLU A 325 8.78 -1.79 -12.63
CA GLU A 325 7.77 -0.74 -12.52
C GLU A 325 6.37 -1.34 -12.47
N THR A 326 6.07 -2.28 -13.38
CA THR A 326 4.78 -2.99 -13.42
C THR A 326 4.47 -3.73 -12.12
N LEU A 327 5.46 -4.41 -11.54
CA LEU A 327 5.27 -5.14 -10.28
C LEU A 327 5.17 -4.19 -9.08
N ASN A 328 6.00 -3.15 -9.05
CA ASN A 328 6.02 -2.16 -7.97
C ASN A 328 4.72 -1.33 -7.91
N ASP A 329 4.08 -1.08 -9.04
CA ASP A 329 2.75 -0.47 -9.12
C ASP A 329 1.64 -1.37 -8.56
N LYS A 330 1.80 -2.69 -8.67
CA LYS A 330 0.86 -3.67 -8.11
C LYS A 330 1.06 -3.89 -6.62
N GLN A 331 2.31 -4.02 -6.20
CA GLN A 331 2.71 -4.21 -4.81
C GLN A 331 4.05 -3.52 -4.61
N HIS A 332 4.11 -2.56 -3.69
CA HIS A 332 5.34 -1.81 -3.47
C HIS A 332 6.48 -2.74 -2.99
N LEU A 333 7.54 -2.86 -3.79
CA LEU A 333 8.69 -3.73 -3.53
C LEU A 333 9.88 -2.98 -2.92
N GLY A 334 10.03 -1.70 -3.26
CA GLY A 334 11.14 -0.84 -2.85
C GLY A 334 11.56 0.10 -3.97
N THR A 335 12.81 0.57 -3.94
CA THR A 335 13.40 1.31 -5.07
C THR A 335 13.99 0.35 -6.10
N LYS A 336 14.15 0.80 -7.34
CA LYS A 336 14.74 0.00 -8.43
C LYS A 336 16.16 -0.39 -8.07
N GLU A 337 16.94 0.52 -7.52
CA GLU A 337 18.35 0.31 -7.14
C GLU A 337 18.48 -0.74 -6.04
N ASP A 338 17.50 -0.83 -5.14
CA ASP A 338 17.47 -1.81 -4.05
C ASP A 338 17.08 -3.20 -4.54
N ILE A 339 16.15 -3.29 -5.49
CA ILE A 339 15.57 -4.57 -5.92
C ILE A 339 16.26 -5.14 -7.16
N LEU A 340 16.51 -4.34 -8.19
CA LEU A 340 17.05 -4.82 -9.46
C LEU A 340 18.58 -4.91 -9.42
N LYS A 341 19.10 -6.12 -9.30
CA LYS A 341 20.53 -6.41 -9.24
C LYS A 341 21.00 -7.07 -10.54
N LYS A 342 22.33 -7.17 -10.68
CA LYS A 342 23.01 -7.76 -11.84
C LYS A 342 23.86 -8.94 -11.41
N ASP A 343 23.76 -10.05 -12.13
CA ASP A 343 24.62 -11.23 -12.01
C ASP A 343 25.22 -11.55 -13.39
N GLY A 344 26.50 -11.21 -13.58
CA GLY A 344 27.18 -11.27 -14.88
C GLY A 344 26.47 -10.39 -15.93
N ASP A 345 25.89 -11.03 -16.94
CA ASP A 345 25.10 -10.39 -18.01
C ASP A 345 23.58 -10.46 -17.78
N ARG A 346 23.15 -10.97 -16.63
CA ARG A 346 21.73 -11.16 -16.27
C ARG A 346 21.32 -10.15 -15.21
N TYR A 347 20.02 -9.89 -15.16
CA TYR A 347 19.40 -9.10 -14.12
C TYR A 347 18.47 -9.99 -13.29
N TYR A 348 18.33 -9.69 -12.01
CA TYR A 348 17.43 -10.40 -11.10
C TYR A 348 16.88 -9.47 -10.04
N PHE A 349 15.76 -9.85 -9.45
CA PHE A 349 15.11 -9.10 -8.39
C PHE A 349 15.53 -9.73 -7.07
N ASP A 350 16.27 -8.98 -6.27
CA ASP A 350 16.72 -9.33 -4.92
C ASP A 350 15.62 -8.92 -3.92
N ILE A 351 14.73 -9.86 -3.63
CA ILE A 351 13.60 -9.64 -2.73
C ILE A 351 13.89 -10.42 -1.45
N GLN A 352 14.61 -9.81 -0.53
CA GLN A 352 14.97 -10.48 0.72
C GLN A 352 13.75 -10.57 1.65
N GLN A 353 13.72 -11.61 2.48
CA GLN A 353 12.75 -11.70 3.57
C GLN A 353 12.98 -10.49 4.49
N THR A 354 11.93 -9.98 5.12
CA THR A 354 12.08 -9.03 6.21
C THR A 354 12.76 -9.79 7.35
N ASN A 355 14.08 -9.69 7.43
CA ASN A 355 14.81 -10.41 8.46
C ASN A 355 14.53 -9.73 9.80
N ASP A 356 14.49 -10.49 10.89
CA ASP A 356 14.48 -9.93 12.25
C ASP A 356 15.68 -8.99 12.49
N GLN A 357 16.73 -9.09 11.65
CA GLN A 357 17.83 -8.14 11.60
C GLN A 357 17.43 -6.72 11.21
N ASP A 358 16.43 -6.50 10.35
CA ASP A 358 15.96 -5.15 10.03
C ASP A 358 15.23 -4.54 11.23
N LEU A 359 14.49 -5.37 11.98
CA LEU A 359 13.86 -4.96 13.23
C LEU A 359 14.90 -4.73 14.33
N GLU A 360 15.93 -5.56 14.45
CA GLU A 360 17.02 -5.35 15.41
C GLU A 360 17.91 -4.16 15.04
N ALA A 361 18.16 -3.92 13.75
CA ALA A 361 18.85 -2.72 13.26
C ALA A 361 18.03 -1.47 13.56
N PHE A 362 16.73 -1.49 13.28
CA PHE A 362 15.85 -0.37 13.65
C PHE A 362 15.75 -0.19 15.17
N LYS A 363 15.70 -1.27 15.96
CA LYS A 363 15.78 -1.19 17.43
C LYS A 363 17.09 -0.56 17.88
N GLU A 364 18.20 -0.86 17.21
CA GLU A 364 19.50 -0.26 17.51
C GLU A 364 19.53 1.22 17.14
N GLU A 365 18.96 1.61 15.99
CA GLU A 365 18.76 3.02 15.64
C GLU A 365 17.92 3.75 16.69
N VAL A 366 16.85 3.12 17.19
CA VAL A 366 16.01 3.65 18.27
C VAL A 366 16.81 3.78 19.58
N ARG A 367 17.62 2.78 19.95
CA ARG A 367 18.51 2.86 21.13
C ARG A 367 19.54 3.98 21.00
N GLN A 368 20.09 4.20 19.80
CA GLN A 368 21.01 5.30 19.54
C GLN A 368 20.31 6.66 19.65
N LEU A 369 19.07 6.78 19.17
CA LEU A 369 18.26 7.99 19.35
C LEU A 369 17.96 8.25 20.83
N GLU A 370 17.62 7.20 21.60
CA GLU A 370 17.43 7.30 23.05
C GLU A 370 18.72 7.74 23.77
N GLN A 371 19.86 7.16 23.41
CA GLN A 371 21.16 7.56 23.96
C GLN A 371 21.46 9.03 23.65
N THR A 372 21.28 9.44 22.40
CA THR A 372 21.50 10.83 21.96
C THR A 372 20.59 11.79 22.73
N GLN A 373 19.32 11.42 22.92
CA GLN A 373 18.37 12.24 23.70
C GLN A 373 18.81 12.38 25.16
N ASN A 374 19.28 11.30 25.79
CA ASN A 374 19.81 11.33 27.14
C ASN A 374 21.05 12.21 27.27
N GLU A 375 21.99 12.13 26.31
CA GLU A 375 23.20 12.96 26.29
C GLU A 375 22.85 14.46 26.16
N ILE A 376 21.89 14.81 25.30
CA ILE A 376 21.38 16.17 25.18
C ILE A 376 20.73 16.63 26.49
N ASP A 377 19.89 15.79 27.10
CA ASP A 377 19.17 16.13 28.34
C ASP A 377 20.14 16.32 29.52
N ASP A 378 21.16 15.48 29.64
CA ASP A 378 22.22 15.60 30.64
C ASP A 378 23.05 16.87 30.43
N TYR A 379 23.43 17.16 29.18
CA TYR A 379 24.15 18.38 28.84
C TYR A 379 23.34 19.63 29.23
N LEU A 380 22.07 19.70 28.81
CA LEU A 380 21.18 20.82 29.14
C LEU A 380 20.96 20.95 30.64
N PHE A 381 20.73 19.85 31.35
CA PHE A 381 20.58 19.85 32.80
C PHE A 381 21.83 20.41 33.51
N GLN A 382 23.02 19.91 33.17
CA GLN A 382 24.28 20.41 33.74
C GLN A 382 24.51 21.88 33.39
N TYR A 383 24.19 22.29 32.17
CA TYR A 383 24.33 23.66 31.72
C TYR A 383 23.42 24.62 32.50
N TYR A 384 22.14 24.27 32.68
CA TYR A 384 21.21 25.09 33.46
C TYR A 384 21.52 25.11 34.96
N GLN A 385 22.10 24.04 35.52
CA GLN A 385 22.61 24.03 36.90
C GLN A 385 23.71 25.08 37.12
N LYS A 386 24.59 25.30 36.14
CA LYS A 386 25.64 26.34 36.24
C LYS A 386 25.04 27.74 36.42
N PHE A 387 23.96 28.08 35.72
CA PHE A 387 23.28 29.36 35.91
C PHE A 387 22.64 29.50 37.29
N ASN A 388 22.05 28.42 37.81
CA ASN A 388 21.44 28.40 39.14
C ASN A 388 22.49 28.61 40.26
N GLN A 389 23.73 28.19 40.04
CA GLN A 389 24.84 28.37 40.97
C GLN A 389 25.56 29.71 40.80
N ASN A 390 25.49 30.33 39.62
CA ASN A 390 26.12 31.61 39.32
C ASN A 390 25.28 32.78 39.86
N LYS A 391 25.71 33.35 41.01
CA LYS A 391 25.04 34.50 41.64
C LYS A 391 24.84 35.70 40.70
N SER A 392 25.77 35.96 39.78
CA SER A 392 25.69 37.11 38.85
C SER A 392 24.61 36.96 37.76
N VAL A 393 24.17 35.73 37.49
CA VAL A 393 23.06 35.43 36.59
C VAL A 393 21.78 35.28 37.41
N TYR A 394 21.84 34.52 38.50
CA TYR A 394 20.71 34.23 39.37
C TYR A 394 20.08 35.47 40.06
N GLN A 395 20.84 36.55 40.23
CA GLN A 395 20.35 37.79 40.86
C GLN A 395 19.95 38.87 39.85
N ASP A 396 20.32 38.72 38.58
CA ASP A 396 20.14 39.72 37.53
C ASP A 396 18.89 39.42 36.70
N LYS A 397 17.89 40.30 36.79
CA LYS A 397 16.59 40.11 36.11
C LYS A 397 16.75 40.02 34.60
N ALA A 398 17.58 40.87 33.99
CA ALA A 398 17.73 40.94 32.53
C ALA A 398 18.37 39.65 31.98
N LYS A 399 19.34 39.08 32.71
CA LYS A 399 19.93 37.79 32.34
C LYS A 399 18.96 36.63 32.51
N LEU A 400 18.12 36.67 33.55
CA LEU A 400 17.08 35.66 33.74
C LEU A 400 15.99 35.73 32.66
N GLU A 401 15.64 36.94 32.19
CA GLU A 401 14.75 37.14 31.05
C GLU A 401 15.32 36.54 29.77
N LEU A 402 16.60 36.80 29.45
CA LEU A 402 17.27 36.18 28.29
C LEU A 402 17.30 34.65 28.39
N LEU A 403 17.52 34.12 29.59
CA LEU A 403 17.53 32.68 29.83
C LEU A 403 16.14 32.06 29.73
N ALA A 404 15.08 32.79 30.13
CA ALA A 404 13.69 32.35 30.04
C ALA A 404 13.25 32.03 28.60
N ASP A 405 13.85 32.69 27.61
CA ASP A 405 13.53 32.54 26.19
C ASP A 405 14.03 31.23 25.57
N ILE A 406 14.98 30.56 26.22
CA ILE A 406 15.65 29.36 25.71
C ILE A 406 15.56 28.15 26.64
N VAL A 407 15.32 28.35 27.95
CA VAL A 407 15.23 27.25 28.91
C VAL A 407 13.97 26.40 28.69
N GLU A 408 14.11 25.08 28.65
CA GLU A 408 12.97 24.17 28.48
C GLU A 408 12.33 23.80 29.83
N LYS A 409 11.01 23.55 29.81
CA LYS A 409 10.20 23.25 31.00
C LYS A 409 10.76 22.07 31.82
N ARG A 410 11.23 21.01 31.15
CA ARG A 410 11.72 19.77 31.77
C ARG A 410 13.02 19.95 32.56
N HIS A 411 13.78 21.01 32.31
CA HIS A 411 15.05 21.26 33.00
C HIS A 411 14.98 22.37 34.06
N MET A 412 13.79 22.97 34.29
CA MET A 412 13.62 23.97 35.33
C MET A 412 13.48 23.32 36.71
N SER A 413 14.42 23.62 37.61
CA SER A 413 14.28 23.23 39.02
C SER A 413 13.24 24.10 39.75
N HIS A 414 12.61 23.55 40.79
CA HIS A 414 11.66 24.28 41.65
C HIS A 414 12.21 25.61 42.20
N LYS A 415 13.50 25.65 42.56
CA LYS A 415 14.17 26.87 43.04
C LYS A 415 14.28 27.94 41.95
N PHE A 416 14.48 27.53 40.71
CA PHE A 416 14.57 28.40 39.55
C PHE A 416 13.20 29.00 39.21
N LEU A 417 12.17 28.15 39.17
CA LEU A 417 10.78 28.55 38.93
C LEU A 417 10.30 29.59 39.95
N LYS A 418 10.51 29.33 41.26
CA LYS A 418 10.14 30.27 42.34
C LYS A 418 10.83 31.63 42.19
N LYS A 419 12.02 31.68 41.59
CA LYS A 419 12.75 32.92 41.37
C LYS A 419 12.13 33.72 40.22
N PHE A 420 11.77 33.06 39.13
CA PHE A 420 11.07 33.66 38.00
C PHE A 420 9.74 34.25 38.44
N GLU A 421 8.97 33.49 39.23
CA GLU A 421 7.71 33.96 39.83
C GLU A 421 7.89 35.24 40.65
N ARG A 422 8.86 35.26 41.57
CA ARG A 422 9.15 36.43 42.43
C ARG A 422 9.55 37.67 41.63
N GLN A 423 10.25 37.48 40.51
CA GLN A 423 10.67 38.57 39.63
C GLN A 423 9.68 38.87 38.51
N LYS A 424 8.53 38.18 38.47
CA LYS A 424 7.50 38.29 37.44
C LYS A 424 8.05 38.06 36.02
N ILE A 425 8.97 37.12 35.88
CA ILE A 425 9.55 36.72 34.59
C ILE A 425 8.70 35.57 34.02
N PRO A 426 8.05 35.74 32.87
CA PRO A 426 7.28 34.67 32.25
C PRO A 426 8.19 33.60 31.66
N VAL A 427 7.81 32.32 31.80
CA VAL A 427 8.48 31.22 31.08
C VAL A 427 7.76 31.02 29.75
N THR A 428 8.07 31.85 28.76
CA THR A 428 7.39 31.82 27.46
C THR A 428 7.75 30.56 26.66
N ASN A 429 8.95 30.00 26.87
CA ASN A 429 9.39 28.78 26.20
C ASN A 429 8.71 27.49 26.72
N SER A 430 7.87 27.55 27.77
CA SER A 430 7.12 26.37 28.25
C SER A 430 5.76 26.18 27.58
N LEU A 431 5.32 27.12 26.75
CA LEU A 431 3.98 27.14 26.16
C LEU A 431 4.03 26.78 24.67
N SER A 432 4.37 25.54 24.34
CA SER A 432 4.38 25.04 22.96
C SER A 432 2.99 24.55 22.55
N PHE A 433 2.48 25.05 21.41
CA PHE A 433 1.21 24.56 20.85
C PHE A 433 1.35 23.13 20.35
N GLN A 434 2.49 22.78 19.74
CA GLN A 434 2.83 21.42 19.33
C GLN A 434 2.72 20.43 20.50
N ASP A 435 3.37 20.74 21.63
CA ASP A 435 3.28 19.91 22.84
C ASP A 435 1.84 19.71 23.29
N ILE A 436 1.06 20.79 23.37
CA ILE A 436 -0.35 20.74 23.79
C ILE A 436 -1.17 19.86 22.83
N MET A 437 -0.96 19.96 21.52
CA MET A 437 -1.65 19.12 20.53
C MET A 437 -1.25 17.65 20.63
N VAL A 438 0.02 17.35 20.89
CA VAL A 438 0.51 15.97 21.12
C VAL A 438 -0.09 15.41 22.40
N GLU A 439 -0.05 16.15 23.50
CA GLU A 439 -0.64 15.78 24.80
C GLU A 439 -2.13 15.47 24.67
N LYS A 440 -2.91 16.38 24.07
CA LYS A 440 -4.34 16.15 23.81
C LYS A 440 -4.59 14.90 22.96
N SER A 441 -3.71 14.63 21.98
CA SER A 441 -3.82 13.43 21.17
C SER A 441 -3.52 12.16 21.95
N ALA A 442 -2.55 12.19 22.85
CA ALA A 442 -2.20 11.08 23.74
C ALA A 442 -3.34 10.80 24.74
N MET A 443 -3.87 11.85 25.38
CA MET A 443 -4.99 11.74 26.32
C MET A 443 -6.23 11.10 25.70
N ARG A 444 -6.57 11.45 24.46
CA ARG A 444 -7.68 10.79 23.74
C ARG A 444 -7.45 9.29 23.54
N LYS A 445 -6.22 8.88 23.23
CA LYS A 445 -5.86 7.45 23.10
C LYS A 445 -5.92 6.71 24.44
N LEU A 446 -5.77 7.43 25.55
CA LEU A 446 -5.98 6.91 26.91
C LEU A 446 -7.46 6.92 27.35
N GLY A 447 -8.39 7.29 26.47
CA GLY A 447 -9.83 7.24 26.73
C GLY A 447 -10.45 8.55 27.23
N TYR A 448 -9.68 9.63 27.37
CA TYR A 448 -10.23 10.95 27.72
C TYR A 448 -11.03 11.52 26.55
N ARG A 449 -12.29 11.90 26.81
CA ARG A 449 -13.20 12.43 25.79
C ARG A 449 -12.98 13.92 25.62
N ASP A 450 -12.60 14.33 24.41
CA ASP A 450 -12.60 15.73 23.99
C ASP A 450 -13.82 15.95 23.07
N TYR A 451 -14.90 16.44 23.65
CA TYR A 451 -16.19 16.59 22.97
C TYR A 451 -16.19 17.65 21.87
N ALA A 452 -15.23 18.57 21.88
CA ALA A 452 -15.07 19.56 20.82
C ALA A 452 -14.86 18.89 19.46
N TRP A 453 -14.27 17.68 19.42
CA TRP A 453 -14.07 16.92 18.18
C TRP A 453 -15.34 16.57 17.42
N ASN A 454 -16.50 16.60 18.09
CA ASN A 454 -17.76 16.38 17.42
C ASN A 454 -18.07 17.46 16.37
N ILE A 455 -17.51 18.68 16.51
CA ILE A 455 -17.68 19.76 15.53
C ILE A 455 -16.95 19.51 14.20
N ASP A 456 -15.97 18.61 14.18
CA ASP A 456 -15.24 18.24 12.96
C ASP A 456 -16.15 17.46 11.98
N ARG A 457 -17.34 17.03 12.44
CA ARG A 457 -18.37 16.40 11.59
C ARG A 457 -19.14 17.47 10.81
N LYS A 458 -18.69 17.72 9.57
CA LYS A 458 -19.21 18.77 8.64
C LYS A 458 -20.72 19.01 8.67
N THR A 459 -21.54 17.96 8.49
CA THR A 459 -23.01 18.11 8.44
C THR A 459 -23.60 18.62 9.75
N LYS A 460 -23.10 18.16 10.89
CA LYS A 460 -23.51 18.67 12.20
C LYS A 460 -22.93 20.06 12.49
N ALA A 461 -21.73 20.33 11.99
CA ALA A 461 -21.07 21.62 12.11
C ALA A 461 -21.85 22.73 11.42
N GLN A 462 -22.38 22.48 10.21
CA GLN A 462 -23.23 23.43 9.49
C GLN A 462 -24.52 23.74 10.26
N ILE A 463 -25.24 22.71 10.72
CA ILE A 463 -26.46 22.90 11.53
C ILE A 463 -26.17 23.71 12.80
N PHE A 464 -25.05 23.41 13.47
CA PHE A 464 -24.60 24.18 14.62
C PHE A 464 -24.27 25.64 14.25
N ALA A 465 -23.55 25.86 13.16
CA ALA A 465 -23.18 27.19 12.67
C ALA A 465 -24.43 28.05 12.38
N ASP A 466 -25.44 27.49 11.70
CA ASP A 466 -26.72 28.17 11.47
C ASP A 466 -27.41 28.53 12.80
N SER A 467 -27.39 27.62 13.79
CA SER A 467 -28.04 27.84 15.08
C SER A 467 -27.44 28.98 15.91
N ILE A 468 -26.18 29.34 15.65
CA ILE A 468 -25.47 30.46 16.31
C ILE A 468 -25.39 31.70 15.40
N GLY A 469 -26.09 31.70 14.26
CA GLY A 469 -26.19 32.84 13.35
C GLY A 469 -25.03 32.98 12.36
N LEU A 470 -24.20 31.96 12.18
CA LEU A 470 -23.24 31.93 11.07
C LEU A 470 -23.93 31.53 9.77
N ARG A 471 -23.67 32.27 8.69
CA ARG A 471 -24.16 31.89 7.37
C ARG A 471 -23.46 30.62 6.89
N THR A 472 -24.22 29.61 6.47
CA THR A 472 -23.70 28.41 5.77
C THR A 472 -24.11 28.43 4.29
N PRO A 473 -23.44 27.64 3.42
CA PRO A 473 -23.90 27.45 2.05
C PRO A 473 -25.26 26.75 2.05
N LYS A 474 -26.23 27.30 1.33
CA LYS A 474 -27.54 26.66 1.19
C LYS A 474 -27.43 25.34 0.44
N SER A 475 -28.18 24.33 0.88
CA SER A 475 -28.33 23.07 0.16
C SER A 475 -29.75 22.54 0.32
N ASP A 476 -30.20 21.70 -0.61
CA ASP A 476 -31.46 20.99 -0.52
C ASP A 476 -31.37 19.66 0.26
N HIS A 477 -30.17 19.32 0.73
CA HIS A 477 -29.87 18.12 1.51
C HIS A 477 -30.17 16.79 0.81
N LYS A 478 -30.32 16.79 -0.52
CA LYS A 478 -30.57 15.58 -1.31
C LYS A 478 -29.26 14.90 -1.69
N VAL A 479 -29.32 13.57 -1.79
CA VAL A 479 -28.24 12.77 -2.36
C VAL A 479 -28.62 12.43 -3.79
N TYR A 480 -27.70 12.72 -4.71
CA TYR A 480 -27.85 12.51 -6.14
C TYR A 480 -26.92 11.40 -6.61
N ARG A 481 -27.30 10.73 -7.69
CA ARG A 481 -26.38 10.00 -8.57
C ARG A 481 -25.78 10.96 -9.58
N PHE A 482 -24.58 10.65 -10.08
CA PHE A 482 -23.90 11.54 -11.03
C PHE A 482 -24.76 11.87 -12.26
N ASP A 483 -25.46 10.89 -12.81
CA ASP A 483 -26.33 11.06 -13.98
C ASP A 483 -27.52 12.02 -13.72
N GLU A 484 -27.93 12.18 -12.45
CA GLU A 484 -29.01 13.09 -12.06
C GLU A 484 -28.53 14.54 -11.90
N LEU A 485 -27.22 14.77 -11.86
CA LEU A 485 -26.62 16.10 -11.73
C LEU A 485 -26.51 16.82 -13.08
N LYS A 486 -26.55 16.06 -14.19
CA LYS A 486 -26.30 16.59 -15.53
C LYS A 486 -27.33 17.67 -15.87
N GLY A 487 -26.84 18.87 -16.17
CA GLY A 487 -27.68 20.01 -16.55
C GLY A 487 -28.22 20.84 -15.38
N ILE A 488 -27.75 20.62 -14.14
CA ILE A 488 -28.00 21.59 -13.06
C ILE A 488 -27.34 22.92 -13.43
N GLU A 489 -28.14 23.98 -13.44
CA GLU A 489 -27.66 25.34 -13.73
C GLU A 489 -27.00 25.97 -12.49
N GLY A 490 -25.86 26.62 -12.72
CA GLY A 490 -25.14 27.37 -11.68
C GLY A 490 -25.84 28.68 -11.28
N PRO A 491 -25.35 29.36 -10.22
CA PRO A 491 -24.10 29.07 -9.52
C PRO A 491 -24.28 28.03 -8.40
N VAL A 492 -23.64 26.84 -8.54
CA VAL A 492 -23.68 25.74 -7.56
C VAL A 492 -22.33 25.04 -7.41
N VAL A 493 -22.11 24.38 -6.27
CA VAL A 493 -21.00 23.46 -6.05
C VAL A 493 -21.54 22.04 -6.06
N VAL A 494 -20.86 21.17 -6.82
CA VAL A 494 -21.15 19.73 -6.88
C VAL A 494 -19.98 18.98 -6.26
N LYS A 495 -20.25 18.07 -5.32
CA LYS A 495 -19.21 17.29 -4.64
C LYS A 495 -19.71 15.91 -4.19
N PRO A 496 -18.83 14.89 -4.09
CA PRO A 496 -19.17 13.61 -3.50
C PRO A 496 -19.53 13.73 -2.02
N VAL A 497 -20.49 12.93 -1.55
CA VAL A 497 -20.91 12.87 -0.14
C VAL A 497 -19.75 12.50 0.79
N GLN A 498 -18.82 11.66 0.31
CA GLN A 498 -17.66 11.18 1.07
C GLN A 498 -16.32 11.81 0.61
N SER A 499 -16.35 13.02 0.05
CA SER A 499 -15.13 13.69 -0.41
C SER A 499 -14.21 14.10 0.74
N THR A 500 -12.90 13.93 0.54
CA THR A 500 -11.84 14.50 1.38
C THR A 500 -11.02 15.51 0.56
N GLY A 501 -10.97 16.77 1.01
CA GLY A 501 -10.30 17.85 0.29
C GLY A 501 -11.07 18.30 -0.96
N SER A 502 -10.36 18.53 -2.07
CA SER A 502 -10.91 19.03 -3.34
C SER A 502 -11.33 17.93 -4.34
N LYS A 503 -11.18 16.65 -3.98
CA LYS A 503 -11.42 15.51 -4.88
C LYS A 503 -12.88 15.44 -5.33
N GLY A 504 -13.09 15.45 -6.64
CA GLY A 504 -14.41 15.45 -7.28
C GLY A 504 -15.24 16.70 -7.00
N VAL A 505 -14.64 17.80 -6.55
CA VAL A 505 -15.36 19.05 -6.26
C VAL A 505 -15.36 19.96 -7.49
N TYR A 506 -16.55 20.30 -7.98
CA TYR A 506 -16.75 21.18 -9.14
C TYR A 506 -17.53 22.43 -8.73
N LEU A 507 -16.99 23.61 -9.09
CA LEU A 507 -17.66 24.91 -8.91
C LEU A 507 -18.28 25.28 -10.26
N ILE A 508 -19.61 25.17 -10.37
CA ILE A 508 -20.36 25.44 -11.58
C ILE A 508 -20.86 26.88 -11.51
N PHE A 509 -20.22 27.80 -12.21
CA PHE A 509 -20.64 29.21 -12.25
C PHE A 509 -21.84 29.38 -13.20
N ASN A 510 -21.78 28.72 -14.36
CA ASN A 510 -22.85 28.58 -15.33
C ASN A 510 -22.53 27.38 -16.25
N ASN A 511 -23.42 27.07 -17.21
CA ASN A 511 -23.29 25.90 -18.09
C ASN A 511 -22.00 25.89 -18.95
N ASN A 512 -21.34 27.04 -19.10
CA ASN A 512 -20.13 27.20 -19.92
C ASN A 512 -18.86 27.47 -19.11
N VAL A 513 -18.96 27.66 -17.79
CA VAL A 513 -17.83 28.01 -16.93
C VAL A 513 -17.91 27.21 -15.64
N ILE A 514 -17.06 26.18 -15.56
CA ILE A 514 -16.98 25.23 -14.46
C ILE A 514 -15.52 25.18 -14.00
N PHE A 515 -15.24 25.07 -12.71
CA PHE A 515 -13.89 24.92 -12.19
C PHE A 515 -13.73 23.59 -11.45
N SER A 516 -12.82 22.73 -11.92
CA SER A 516 -12.40 21.51 -11.21
C SER A 516 -11.43 21.89 -10.10
N ALA A 517 -11.87 21.78 -8.84
CA ALA A 517 -11.06 22.18 -7.70
C ALA A 517 -9.89 21.20 -7.44
N PHE A 518 -9.99 19.96 -7.93
CA PHE A 518 -8.92 18.98 -7.82
C PHE A 518 -7.80 19.25 -8.83
N GLU A 519 -8.18 19.43 -10.10
CA GLU A 519 -7.25 19.66 -11.21
C GLU A 519 -6.77 21.11 -11.31
N GLY A 520 -7.47 22.05 -10.66
CA GLY A 520 -7.14 23.48 -10.70
C GLY A 520 -7.36 24.13 -12.08
N LYS A 521 -8.30 23.61 -12.87
CA LYS A 521 -8.56 24.04 -14.25
C LYS A 521 -10.03 24.37 -14.50
N TYR A 522 -10.28 25.21 -15.50
CA TYR A 522 -11.63 25.50 -15.99
C TYR A 522 -12.07 24.48 -17.04
N LEU A 523 -13.35 24.12 -16.98
CA LEU A 523 -14.05 23.23 -17.90
C LEU A 523 -15.19 24.00 -18.57
N SER A 524 -15.53 23.62 -19.80
CA SER A 524 -16.47 24.36 -20.64
C SER A 524 -17.89 23.80 -20.65
N ASN A 525 -18.12 22.61 -20.10
CA ASN A 525 -19.43 21.94 -20.12
C ASN A 525 -19.44 20.70 -19.19
N TRP A 526 -20.62 20.09 -19.04
CA TRP A 526 -20.83 18.87 -18.25
C TRP A 526 -20.15 17.62 -18.82
N ASP A 527 -19.95 17.53 -20.14
CA ASP A 527 -19.32 16.36 -20.75
C ASP A 527 -17.82 16.27 -20.36
N GLU A 528 -17.17 17.41 -20.11
CA GLU A 528 -15.80 17.44 -19.58
C GLU A 528 -15.72 16.97 -18.11
N ILE A 529 -16.73 17.26 -17.28
CA ILE A 529 -16.83 16.68 -15.92
C ILE A 529 -16.99 15.16 -16.01
N GLU A 530 -17.88 14.69 -16.89
CA GLU A 530 -18.14 13.27 -17.09
C GLU A 530 -16.89 12.54 -17.60
N ALA A 531 -16.13 13.17 -18.49
CA ALA A 531 -14.84 12.64 -18.95
C ALA A 531 -13.82 12.52 -17.81
N GLU A 532 -13.71 13.52 -16.93
CA GLU A 532 -12.80 13.52 -15.78
C GLU A 532 -13.19 12.44 -14.76
N MET A 533 -14.50 12.28 -14.48
CA MET A 533 -15.01 11.31 -13.51
C MET A 533 -15.22 9.89 -14.09
N LYS A 534 -15.01 9.69 -15.39
CA LYS A 534 -15.38 8.45 -16.10
C LYS A 534 -14.78 7.20 -15.45
N ASP A 535 -13.48 7.22 -15.19
CA ASP A 535 -12.78 6.06 -14.66
C ASP A 535 -13.20 5.78 -13.21
N ASP A 536 -13.37 6.82 -12.40
CA ASP A 536 -13.83 6.71 -11.02
C ASP A 536 -15.27 6.17 -10.92
N LEU A 537 -16.19 6.66 -11.77
CA LEU A 537 -17.56 6.18 -11.86
C LEU A 537 -17.61 4.72 -12.34
N ASN A 538 -16.77 4.34 -13.31
CA ASN A 538 -16.66 2.96 -13.77
C ASN A 538 -16.12 2.03 -12.69
N ALA A 539 -15.11 2.48 -11.95
CA ALA A 539 -14.49 1.73 -10.87
C ALA A 539 -15.51 1.44 -9.76
N VAL A 540 -16.32 2.44 -9.35
CA VAL A 540 -17.44 2.26 -8.42
C VAL A 540 -18.49 1.27 -8.98
N LYS A 541 -18.91 1.41 -10.25
CA LYS A 541 -19.89 0.50 -10.89
C LYS A 541 -19.39 -0.95 -10.93
N GLN A 542 -18.08 -1.16 -11.01
CA GLN A 542 -17.44 -2.48 -11.02
C GLN A 542 -17.16 -3.04 -9.62
N GLY A 543 -17.52 -2.33 -8.55
CA GLY A 543 -17.24 -2.73 -7.16
C GLY A 543 -15.78 -2.56 -6.75
N GLN A 544 -15.02 -1.74 -7.48
CA GLN A 544 -13.61 -1.42 -7.22
C GLN A 544 -13.45 0.09 -7.03
N PRO A 545 -14.03 0.68 -5.96
CA PRO A 545 -14.05 2.14 -5.80
C PRO A 545 -12.63 2.73 -5.79
N SER A 546 -12.47 3.89 -6.42
CA SER A 546 -11.20 4.60 -6.43
C SER A 546 -10.99 5.42 -5.15
N LYS A 547 -9.78 5.94 -4.96
CA LYS A 547 -9.49 6.89 -3.86
C LYS A 547 -10.16 8.26 -4.04
N GLN A 548 -10.75 8.54 -5.21
CA GLN A 548 -11.42 9.82 -5.51
C GLN A 548 -12.94 9.72 -5.33
N LEU A 549 -13.54 8.59 -5.71
CA LEU A 549 -14.96 8.32 -5.56
C LEU A 549 -15.19 6.95 -4.92
N VAL A 550 -15.68 6.96 -3.68
CA VAL A 550 -15.99 5.74 -2.94
C VAL A 550 -17.35 5.17 -3.34
N LYS A 551 -18.30 6.07 -3.65
CA LYS A 551 -19.66 5.75 -4.07
C LYS A 551 -20.18 6.81 -5.02
N ASP A 552 -21.12 6.41 -5.88
CA ASP A 552 -21.91 7.30 -6.74
C ASP A 552 -23.01 8.00 -5.91
N GLU A 553 -22.58 8.79 -4.93
CA GLU A 553 -23.42 9.57 -4.02
C GLU A 553 -22.88 11.01 -3.98
N TRP A 554 -23.68 11.96 -4.45
CA TRP A 554 -23.29 13.34 -4.69
C TRP A 554 -24.22 14.34 -3.99
N PHE A 555 -23.72 15.55 -3.81
CA PHE A 555 -24.39 16.63 -3.10
C PHE A 555 -24.23 17.95 -3.84
N VAL A 556 -25.26 18.79 -3.78
CA VAL A 556 -25.29 20.13 -4.39
C VAL A 556 -25.46 21.20 -3.31
N GLU A 557 -24.64 22.25 -3.37
CA GLU A 557 -24.75 23.40 -2.46
C GLU A 557 -24.52 24.73 -3.20
N GLU A 558 -24.85 25.82 -2.53
CA GLU A 558 -24.63 27.20 -2.99
C GLU A 558 -23.16 27.46 -3.33
N LEU A 559 -22.90 27.98 -4.53
CA LEU A 559 -21.58 28.50 -4.88
C LEU A 559 -21.41 29.93 -4.39
N ILE A 560 -20.49 30.13 -3.46
CA ILE A 560 -20.17 31.45 -2.92
C ILE A 560 -19.33 32.22 -3.94
N LEU A 561 -19.88 33.35 -4.43
CA LEU A 561 -19.23 34.19 -5.43
C LEU A 561 -18.46 35.34 -4.78
N LYS A 562 -17.28 35.65 -5.33
CA LYS A 562 -16.42 36.77 -4.89
C LYS A 562 -17.07 38.13 -5.13
N SER A 563 -17.78 38.28 -6.25
CA SER A 563 -18.63 39.44 -6.60
C SER A 563 -19.82 38.94 -7.44
N PRO A 564 -20.93 39.70 -7.53
CA PRO A 564 -22.05 39.31 -8.37
C PRO A 564 -21.59 39.03 -9.81
N GLY A 565 -21.93 37.86 -10.35
CA GLY A 565 -21.53 37.42 -11.69
C GLY A 565 -20.06 37.01 -11.87
N SER A 566 -19.26 36.96 -10.79
CA SER A 566 -17.86 36.52 -10.87
C SER A 566 -17.75 35.04 -11.24
N THR A 567 -16.78 34.72 -12.09
CA THR A 567 -16.38 33.33 -12.41
C THR A 567 -15.08 32.92 -11.70
N GLU A 568 -14.64 33.72 -10.72
CA GLU A 568 -13.50 33.40 -9.87
C GLU A 568 -13.98 32.63 -8.63
N PRO A 569 -13.28 31.55 -8.23
CA PRO A 569 -13.52 30.88 -6.95
C PRO A 569 -13.44 31.86 -5.76
N PRO A 570 -14.22 31.62 -4.69
CA PRO A 570 -14.13 32.43 -3.49
C PRO A 570 -12.78 32.25 -2.79
N LEU A 571 -12.38 33.28 -2.03
CA LEU A 571 -11.22 33.19 -1.16
C LEU A 571 -11.54 32.29 0.04
N ASP A 572 -10.59 31.42 0.38
CA ASP A 572 -10.67 30.50 1.51
C ASP A 572 -9.88 31.10 2.68
N TYR A 573 -10.57 31.39 3.77
CA TYR A 573 -9.99 31.98 4.97
C TYR A 573 -9.99 30.97 6.11
N LYS A 574 -8.87 30.87 6.82
CA LYS A 574 -8.74 30.01 8.00
C LYS A 574 -8.44 30.89 9.21
N PHE A 575 -9.45 31.13 10.04
CA PHE A 575 -9.37 31.94 11.24
C PHE A 575 -8.91 31.09 12.43
N TYR A 576 -7.79 31.44 13.04
CA TYR A 576 -7.24 30.74 14.20
C TYR A 576 -7.75 31.41 15.49
N CYS A 577 -8.90 30.93 15.96
CA CYS A 577 -9.58 31.50 17.12
C CYS A 577 -9.24 30.76 18.42
N PHE A 578 -9.01 31.54 19.47
CA PHE A 578 -8.63 31.11 20.81
C PHE A 578 -9.68 31.59 21.82
N TYR A 579 -10.83 30.91 21.86
CA TYR A 579 -11.98 31.18 22.74
C TYR A 579 -12.21 32.68 23.05
N GLY A 580 -12.86 33.36 22.11
CA GLY A 580 -13.18 34.78 22.15
C GLY A 580 -12.12 35.70 21.53
N GLU A 581 -10.94 35.17 21.19
CA GLU A 581 -9.83 35.94 20.61
C GLU A 581 -9.44 35.39 19.23
N LEU A 582 -8.95 36.26 18.35
CA LEU A 582 -8.39 35.87 17.06
C LEU A 582 -6.87 36.08 17.11
N LEU A 583 -6.07 35.09 16.72
CA LEU A 583 -4.61 35.26 16.67
C LEU A 583 -4.13 35.68 15.29
N PHE A 584 -4.57 34.97 14.24
CA PHE A 584 -4.28 35.29 12.86
C PHE A 584 -5.26 34.60 11.91
N VAL A 585 -5.24 35.01 10.65
CA VAL A 585 -6.03 34.46 9.55
C VAL A 585 -5.11 34.07 8.41
N LEU A 586 -5.28 32.86 7.89
CA LEU A 586 -4.63 32.42 6.66
C LEU A 586 -5.62 32.55 5.50
N GLU A 587 -5.25 33.29 4.47
CA GLU A 587 -5.99 33.48 3.23
C GLU A 587 -5.36 32.62 2.12
N ALA A 588 -6.18 31.84 1.43
CA ALA A 588 -5.79 31.00 0.30
C ALA A 588 -6.64 31.32 -0.93
N ASN A 589 -5.99 31.37 -2.10
CA ASN A 589 -6.68 31.49 -3.38
C ASN A 589 -6.82 30.10 -4.02
N ARG A 590 -8.05 29.70 -4.36
CA ARG A 590 -8.32 28.36 -4.92
C ARG A 590 -7.86 28.18 -6.37
N GLN A 591 -7.63 29.26 -7.12
CA GLN A 591 -7.03 29.17 -8.46
C GLN A 591 -5.52 28.89 -8.40
N ASP A 592 -4.86 29.27 -7.31
CA ASP A 592 -3.44 29.02 -7.09
C ASP A 592 -3.24 28.54 -5.65
N SER A 593 -3.53 27.25 -5.45
CA SER A 593 -3.38 26.56 -4.17
C SER A 593 -1.93 26.51 -3.68
N SER A 594 -0.98 27.00 -4.48
CA SER A 594 0.42 27.09 -4.10
C SER A 594 0.75 28.35 -3.30
N GLN A 595 -0.11 29.37 -3.25
CA GLN A 595 0.18 30.67 -2.63
C GLN A 595 -0.82 31.03 -1.51
N PHE A 596 -0.30 31.62 -0.43
CA PHE A 596 -1.08 31.96 0.77
C PHE A 596 -0.70 33.34 1.32
N SER A 597 -1.59 33.96 2.08
CA SER A 597 -1.32 35.18 2.84
C SER A 597 -1.67 34.95 4.30
N THR A 598 -0.85 35.44 5.24
CA THR A 598 -1.19 35.35 6.67
C THR A 598 -1.27 36.74 7.28
N TRP A 599 -2.33 36.98 8.02
CA TRP A 599 -2.68 38.28 8.59
C TRP A 599 -2.85 38.14 10.10
N ASP A 600 -2.23 39.02 10.89
CA ASP A 600 -2.54 39.08 12.33
C ASP A 600 -3.95 39.65 12.58
N ALA A 601 -4.37 39.67 13.84
CA ALA A 601 -5.71 40.13 14.23
C ALA A 601 -5.99 41.61 13.87
N ASP A 602 -4.94 42.42 13.69
CA ASP A 602 -5.04 43.83 13.33
C ASP A 602 -5.04 44.03 11.80
N GLY A 603 -4.88 42.95 11.02
CA GLY A 603 -4.84 42.98 9.56
C GLY A 603 -3.46 43.25 8.97
N ASN A 604 -2.39 43.12 9.76
CA ASN A 604 -1.02 43.25 9.24
C ASN A 604 -0.53 41.92 8.67
N PHE A 605 0.20 41.99 7.56
CA PHE A 605 0.82 40.82 6.95
C PHE A 605 1.97 40.28 7.83
N ILE A 606 1.97 38.96 8.08
CA ILE A 606 2.91 38.30 8.99
C ILE A 606 3.46 36.99 8.41
N LYS A 607 4.62 36.57 8.95
CA LYS A 607 5.29 35.30 8.63
C LYS A 607 5.29 34.37 9.83
N THR A 608 4.78 33.15 9.65
CA THR A 608 4.53 32.19 10.74
C THR A 608 5.47 30.99 10.75
N GLY A 609 6.31 30.86 9.72
CA GLY A 609 7.12 29.68 9.42
C GLY A 609 6.39 28.64 8.57
N TRP A 610 5.07 28.73 8.47
CA TRP A 610 4.27 27.81 7.68
C TRP A 610 3.89 28.46 6.35
N HIS A 611 4.44 27.93 5.25
CA HIS A 611 4.22 28.43 3.89
C HIS A 611 4.73 29.86 3.63
N ASP A 612 5.70 30.33 4.43
CA ASP A 612 6.28 31.67 4.29
C ASP A 612 7.00 31.87 2.95
N GLU A 613 7.52 30.78 2.36
CA GLU A 613 8.16 30.75 1.04
C GLU A 613 7.18 31.01 -0.11
N LYS A 614 5.89 30.82 0.16
CA LYS A 614 4.76 30.98 -0.76
C LYS A 614 3.92 32.22 -0.43
N ALA A 615 4.43 33.05 0.48
CA ALA A 615 3.66 34.16 1.03
C ALA A 615 3.60 35.35 0.06
N ARG A 616 2.41 35.93 -0.09
CA ARG A 616 2.19 37.13 -0.92
C ARG A 616 1.26 38.13 -0.23
N PRO A 617 1.22 39.40 -0.66
CA PRO A 617 0.12 40.29 -0.29
C PRO A 617 -1.21 39.71 -0.80
N GLY A 618 -2.20 39.54 0.08
CA GLY A 618 -3.56 39.13 -0.28
C GLY A 618 -4.57 40.27 -0.15
N VAL A 619 -5.85 39.93 -0.10
CA VAL A 619 -6.95 40.89 0.10
C VAL A 619 -7.11 41.26 1.57
N GLY A 620 -6.86 40.32 2.49
CA GLY A 620 -7.09 40.53 3.92
C GLY A 620 -8.57 40.40 4.32
N PHE A 621 -8.84 40.54 5.62
CA PHE A 621 -10.17 40.37 6.22
C PHE A 621 -10.65 41.66 6.89
N SER A 622 -11.97 41.82 7.08
CA SER A 622 -12.52 42.98 7.81
C SER A 622 -12.56 42.74 9.32
N GLN A 623 -12.58 43.78 10.14
CA GLN A 623 -12.75 43.60 11.60
C GLN A 623 -14.10 42.97 11.95
N GLU A 624 -15.13 43.16 11.13
CA GLU A 624 -16.41 42.45 11.26
C GLU A 624 -16.24 40.93 11.08
N ASP A 625 -15.45 40.50 10.08
CA ASP A 625 -15.12 39.08 9.84
C ASP A 625 -14.47 38.44 11.08
N ALA A 626 -13.55 39.17 11.72
CA ALA A 626 -12.92 38.74 12.97
C ALA A 626 -13.91 38.64 14.13
N GLU A 627 -14.78 39.64 14.31
CA GLU A 627 -15.76 39.63 15.40
C GLU A 627 -16.79 38.49 15.25
N ILE A 628 -17.20 38.16 14.02
CA ILE A 628 -18.08 37.02 13.74
C ILE A 628 -17.44 35.71 14.22
N THR A 629 -16.18 35.46 13.86
CA THR A 629 -15.48 34.21 14.19
C THR A 629 -15.10 34.13 15.67
N LYS A 630 -14.72 35.26 16.30
CA LYS A 630 -14.51 35.35 17.75
C LYS A 630 -15.78 34.98 18.52
N LYS A 631 -16.93 35.57 18.17
CA LYS A 631 -18.23 35.24 18.80
C LYS A 631 -18.60 33.78 18.61
N ALA A 632 -18.43 33.23 17.41
CA ALA A 632 -18.69 31.82 17.16
C ALA A 632 -17.79 30.89 18.00
N SER A 633 -16.53 31.26 18.20
CA SER A 633 -15.61 30.47 19.05
C SER A 633 -16.06 30.37 20.51
N LEU A 634 -16.81 31.37 21.01
CA LEU A 634 -17.38 31.36 22.35
C LEU A 634 -18.53 30.36 22.50
N GLU A 635 -19.14 29.88 21.41
CA GLU A 635 -20.21 28.89 21.46
C GLU A 635 -19.69 27.44 21.42
N ILE A 636 -18.38 27.24 21.39
CA ILE A 636 -17.73 25.93 21.33
C ILE A 636 -16.94 25.71 22.63
N PRO A 637 -17.12 24.58 23.34
CA PRO A 637 -16.38 24.29 24.57
C PRO A 637 -14.94 23.82 24.28
N SER A 638 -14.16 24.64 23.57
CA SER A 638 -12.77 24.37 23.20
C SER A 638 -11.92 25.64 23.33
N PRO A 639 -10.70 25.56 23.90
CA PRO A 639 -9.78 26.70 23.92
C PRO A 639 -9.32 27.15 22.53
N PHE A 640 -9.35 26.25 21.54
CA PHE A 640 -8.96 26.55 20.17
C PHE A 640 -9.94 25.97 19.17
N VAL A 641 -10.26 26.75 18.14
CA VAL A 641 -11.00 26.33 16.96
C VAL A 641 -10.44 27.06 15.74
N ARG A 642 -10.09 26.31 14.70
CA ARG A 642 -9.85 26.87 13.37
C ARG A 642 -11.17 26.91 12.63
N PHE A 643 -11.60 28.08 12.16
CA PHE A 643 -12.76 28.22 11.29
C PHE A 643 -12.31 28.39 9.85
N ASP A 644 -12.73 27.48 8.99
CA ASP A 644 -12.52 27.56 7.55
C ASP A 644 -13.77 28.19 6.94
N MET A 645 -13.60 29.39 6.41
CA MET A 645 -14.65 30.26 5.90
C MET A 645 -14.40 30.56 4.43
N LEU A 646 -15.46 30.75 3.66
CA LEU A 646 -15.41 31.31 2.32
C LEU A 646 -15.78 32.79 2.39
N LYS A 647 -14.98 33.67 1.79
CA LYS A 647 -15.34 35.09 1.66
C LYS A 647 -16.05 35.31 0.33
N GLY A 648 -17.34 35.58 0.39
CA GLY A 648 -18.15 36.04 -0.74
C GLY A 648 -18.43 37.54 -0.67
N HIS A 649 -19.15 38.04 -1.67
CA HIS A 649 -19.53 39.47 -1.72
C HIS A 649 -20.46 39.91 -0.59
N ASP A 650 -21.24 38.99 -0.05
CA ASP A 650 -22.20 39.20 1.04
C ASP A 650 -21.61 38.89 2.43
N GLY A 651 -20.28 38.72 2.53
CA GLY A 651 -19.58 38.43 3.78
C GLY A 651 -19.06 36.99 3.90
N LEU A 652 -18.77 36.58 5.13
CA LEU A 652 -18.23 35.25 5.43
C LEU A 652 -19.32 34.17 5.39
N VAL A 653 -18.95 33.02 4.85
CA VAL A 653 -19.76 31.80 4.82
C VAL A 653 -18.97 30.67 5.47
N PHE A 654 -19.58 30.00 6.44
CA PHE A 654 -18.98 28.90 7.19
C PHE A 654 -18.81 27.65 6.33
N GLY A 655 -17.59 27.14 6.25
CA GLY A 655 -17.27 25.87 5.60
C GLY A 655 -17.13 24.73 6.61
N GLU A 656 -16.14 24.83 7.48
CA GLU A 656 -15.85 23.83 8.52
C GLU A 656 -15.22 24.47 9.76
N ALA A 657 -15.23 23.73 10.87
CA ALA A 657 -14.53 24.09 12.09
C ALA A 657 -13.76 22.88 12.63
N THR A 658 -12.49 23.09 12.98
CA THR A 658 -11.62 22.02 13.47
C THR A 658 -10.92 22.44 14.77
N PRO A 659 -11.08 21.69 15.88
CA PRO A 659 -10.47 21.99 17.17
C PRO A 659 -8.98 21.60 17.27
N ARG A 660 -8.40 21.04 16.19
CA ARG A 660 -6.97 20.75 16.04
C ARG A 660 -6.53 20.97 14.59
N PRO A 661 -5.73 22.00 14.30
CA PRO A 661 -5.34 22.27 12.92
C PRO A 661 -4.35 21.20 12.46
N GLY A 662 -4.51 20.68 11.24
CA GLY A 662 -3.44 19.89 10.59
C GLY A 662 -2.18 20.74 10.38
N GLY A 663 -1.01 20.11 10.29
CA GLY A 663 0.24 20.82 9.97
C GLY A 663 0.80 21.72 11.09
N PHE A 664 0.29 21.65 12.32
CA PHE A 664 0.73 22.47 13.45
C PHE A 664 2.25 22.37 13.79
N HIS A 665 2.94 21.32 13.35
CA HIS A 665 4.41 21.19 13.50
C HIS A 665 5.21 22.12 12.57
N ARG A 666 4.55 22.74 11.58
CA ARG A 666 5.20 23.58 10.56
C ARG A 666 5.38 25.04 11.01
N PHE A 667 4.71 25.46 12.09
CA PHE A 667 4.95 26.80 12.65
C PHE A 667 6.38 26.91 13.17
N ASN A 668 7.00 28.07 12.95
CA ASN A 668 8.29 28.36 13.56
C ASN A 668 8.15 28.46 15.10
N LYS A 669 9.28 28.37 15.80
CA LYS A 669 9.31 28.42 17.29
C LYS A 669 8.58 29.63 17.87
N LYS A 670 8.65 30.80 17.21
CA LYS A 670 7.98 32.02 17.67
C LYS A 670 6.46 31.87 17.64
N TYR A 671 5.90 31.35 16.56
CA TYR A 671 4.44 31.16 16.43
C TYR A 671 3.93 29.97 17.20
N ASP A 672 4.70 28.87 17.30
CA ASP A 672 4.37 27.75 18.18
C ASP A 672 4.17 28.23 19.63
N ARG A 673 5.06 29.10 20.13
CA ARG A 673 4.95 29.72 21.47
C ARG A 673 3.74 30.64 21.59
N LYS A 674 3.52 31.53 20.60
CA LYS A 674 2.36 32.44 20.61
C LYS A 674 1.03 31.68 20.63
N LEU A 675 0.91 30.64 19.82
CA LEU A 675 -0.25 29.76 19.77
C LEU A 675 -0.45 29.04 21.11
N GLY A 676 0.62 28.54 21.73
CA GLY A 676 0.53 27.84 23.01
C GLY A 676 0.15 28.78 24.17
N GLN A 677 0.65 30.02 24.16
CA GLN A 677 0.20 31.06 25.09
C GLN A 677 -1.28 31.39 24.90
N ALA A 678 -1.70 31.68 23.67
CA ALA A 678 -3.10 31.98 23.35
C ALA A 678 -4.03 30.83 23.78
N TYR A 679 -3.59 29.58 23.60
CA TYR A 679 -4.31 28.39 24.06
C TYR A 679 -4.54 28.39 25.58
N LYS A 680 -3.50 28.66 26.38
CA LYS A 680 -3.62 28.66 27.85
C LYS A 680 -4.45 29.81 28.38
N GLU A 681 -4.35 30.97 27.76
CA GLU A 681 -5.23 32.11 28.08
C GLU A 681 -6.68 31.80 27.74
N ALA A 682 -6.94 31.16 26.60
CA ALA A 682 -8.26 30.69 26.19
C ALA A 682 -8.83 29.62 27.14
N GLU A 683 -8.01 28.68 27.59
CA GLU A 683 -8.38 27.67 28.58
C GLU A 683 -8.79 28.31 29.91
N ALA A 684 -8.08 29.35 30.35
CA ALA A 684 -8.44 30.11 31.54
C ALA A 684 -9.75 30.89 31.37
N ARG A 685 -10.01 31.48 30.19
CA ARG A 685 -11.30 32.14 29.86
C ARG A 685 -12.45 31.13 29.84
N LEU A 686 -12.28 30.02 29.13
CA LEU A 686 -13.27 28.94 29.04
C LEU A 686 -13.63 28.39 30.43
N THR A 687 -12.61 28.09 31.25
CA THR A 687 -12.82 27.61 32.62
C THR A 687 -13.62 28.61 33.46
N ARG A 688 -13.30 29.90 33.34
CA ARG A 688 -14.04 30.96 34.06
C ARG A 688 -15.50 31.03 33.66
N ASP A 689 -15.80 30.90 32.36
CA ASP A 689 -17.18 30.89 31.86
C ASP A 689 -17.95 29.65 32.34
N LEU A 690 -17.32 28.47 32.30
CA LEU A 690 -17.89 27.24 32.84
C LEU A 690 -18.20 27.37 34.34
N LEU A 691 -17.28 27.93 35.13
CA LEU A 691 -17.49 28.20 36.56
C LEU A 691 -18.59 29.23 36.82
N ARG A 692 -18.85 30.13 35.87
CA ARG A 692 -19.98 31.08 35.89
C ARG A 692 -21.29 30.47 35.40
N GLY A 693 -21.30 29.18 35.07
CA GLY A 693 -22.50 28.44 34.67
C GLY A 693 -22.81 28.47 33.17
N LYS A 694 -21.85 28.84 32.30
CA LYS A 694 -22.05 28.75 30.85
C LYS A 694 -22.27 27.29 30.42
N LYS A 695 -23.35 27.04 29.68
CA LYS A 695 -23.79 25.68 29.30
C LYS A 695 -23.53 25.30 27.84
N PHE A 696 -23.11 26.20 26.97
CA PHE A 696 -22.91 25.91 25.54
C PHE A 696 -24.15 25.25 24.89
N GLU A 697 -25.33 25.83 25.11
CA GLU A 697 -26.61 25.18 24.80
C GLU A 697 -26.73 24.79 23.32
N ALA A 698 -26.30 25.65 22.41
CA ALA A 698 -26.26 25.36 20.98
C ALA A 698 -25.38 24.13 20.68
N PHE A 699 -24.19 24.06 21.28
CA PHE A 699 -23.26 22.96 21.07
C PHE A 699 -23.81 21.63 21.63
N ILE A 700 -24.30 21.62 22.87
CA ILE A 700 -24.85 20.43 23.51
C ILE A 700 -26.05 19.89 22.72
N LYS A 701 -26.94 20.77 22.26
CA LYS A 701 -28.12 20.42 21.47
C LYS A 701 -27.77 19.61 20.21
N HIS A 702 -26.67 19.96 19.53
CA HIS A 702 -26.33 19.37 18.23
C HIS A 702 -25.35 18.18 18.31
N PHE A 703 -24.56 18.08 19.38
CA PHE A 703 -23.45 17.11 19.45
C PHE A 703 -23.59 15.96 20.45
N LYS A 704 -24.70 15.84 21.20
CA LYS A 704 -24.98 14.74 22.17
C LYS A 704 -23.74 14.40 23.03
N ILE A 705 -23.44 15.29 23.98
CA ILE A 705 -22.30 15.20 24.92
C ILE A 705 -22.63 14.32 26.12
#